data_AF-A0A9P6PB52-F1
#
_entry.id   AF-A0A9P6PB52-F1
#
_cell.length_a   1.000
_cell.length_b   1.000
_cell.length_c   1.000
_cell.angle_alpha   90.00
_cell.angle_beta   90.00
_cell.angle_gamma   90.00
#
_symmetry.space_group_name_H-M   'P 1'
#
loop_
_entity.id
_entity.type
_entity.pdbx_description
1 polymer ?
#
loop_
_entity_poly.entity_id
_entity_poly.type
_entity_poly.pdbx_seq_one_letter_code
_entity_poly.pdbx_strand_id
1 'polypeptide(L)'
;MSAKAIREYDGKLLLAYHLLRCPLVVDDCPSLFQPTATKLAHINVNTSLTGDRFNATLKQQLDQLEQTHPWLLTDKLVAKPDQLIKRRGKHGLLSLNKSWSESRQWIEERAGKEIKIERTSGILKTFLVEPFMPHPANTEYYVCINSVREGDYILFTHEGGIDIGDVDAKALKLLIKVNEKFPSTSEIKSTLLKAVPEFKQDVLVDFIMRLYSVYVDLHFTYLEINPLVVTDPVDGQTPQVMYLDLAAKLDQTAEFEAGPKWAVARAPQHMDQQQQQNVDQGPPMEFPAPFGRELTREEAYIQELDGKTGASLKLTVLNREGRVWTMVAGGGASVVYSDAIAALGYADQLANYGEYSGAPTETQTYEYAKTILDLMTRGDAHPEGKLLFIGGGIANFTNVATTFKGIIRALTEFKQALINHKVRIYIRRGGPNYQEGLRAMRQLGETLGVQIHVFGPETHITEIVPLALLGKSSLGDTIPTVSGSSGNLFQDQIFEPSTPTASNNNNAESPKLTLEEDDSQPANPNERMTYFNEHLHQKSEWFRPFTNKTRSIVYGMQPRAVQGMLDFDFMCKRDSPSVACMVYPFGGSHVQKFYWGTKETLIPVFTTLKEAIDKFPEVDVVVNFASCRSVFDSTREIFEFSEQIKTVAIIAEGVPERRARQLLYEASQRKVLVIGPATVGGIKPGCFKIGNTGGMMDNIVSSRLYRTGSVGYVSKSGGMSNELNNIVSRTTDGVYEGVAIGGDRYPGSTFIDHLLRYENDPNCKLLVLLGEVGGVEEYRVIDAVRNGTITKPIVAWCIGTCAKMFTTDVQFGHAGALANSDLETADAKNKAMREAGIIVPETFEKMPQVLAETYTNLVKEGTIVPRAEPEIPKIPIDYSWAQELGLVRKPASFVSTIVDDRGQELLYAGMRITDVFKEEIGIGGVLSLLWFKRRLPDYACKFIEMVLMLTADHGPAVSGAMNTIITTRAGKDLISSVVSGLLTIGERFGGALDGAASNFTKAYDSGLTPREFVTSMRKANKLIPGIGHKIKSRTNPDMRVELVKGYVQKNFPSTPILDYALKVEEITTSKKDNLILNVDGCIAVSFVDLLRESGAFSRDEAEEYMRIGTLNGLFVLGRSLGFIGHHLDQKRLKQGLYRHPWDDISYLLPSLDPETLDPRRVTARVNVQRK
;
A
#
# COMPACT_ATOMS: atom_id res chain seq x y z
N MET A 1 -6.45 12.39 -2.34
CA MET A 1 -5.63 13.30 -3.17
C MET A 1 -6.55 13.95 -4.20
N SER A 2 -6.46 15.26 -4.43
CA SER A 2 -7.38 16.02 -5.30
C SER A 2 -6.82 17.39 -5.67
N ALA A 3 -7.56 18.18 -6.45
CA ALA A 3 -7.31 19.62 -6.60
C ALA A 3 -7.33 20.34 -5.24
N LYS A 4 -6.20 20.91 -4.83
CA LYS A 4 -6.03 21.63 -3.57
C LYS A 4 -5.67 23.09 -3.78
N ALA A 5 -6.29 23.96 -3.00
CA ALA A 5 -5.97 25.37 -2.99
C ALA A 5 -4.57 25.61 -2.43
N ILE A 6 -3.90 26.63 -2.95
CA ILE A 6 -2.61 27.13 -2.46
C ILE A 6 -2.75 28.58 -2.00
N ARG A 7 -1.83 29.04 -1.16
CA ARG A 7 -1.77 30.45 -0.75
C ARG A 7 -1.50 31.36 -1.95
N GLU A 8 -1.92 32.61 -1.84
CA GLU A 8 -1.62 33.63 -2.84
C GLU A 8 -0.09 33.82 -2.97
N TYR A 9 0.61 33.82 -1.84
CA TYR A 9 2.08 33.87 -1.78
C TYR A 9 2.73 32.78 -2.63
N ASP A 10 2.35 31.51 -2.41
CA ASP A 10 2.93 30.37 -3.11
C ASP A 10 2.60 30.44 -4.62
N GLY A 11 1.36 30.79 -4.98
CA GLY A 11 0.97 30.93 -6.39
C GLY A 11 1.74 32.04 -7.10
N LYS A 12 1.98 33.19 -6.45
CA LYS A 12 2.75 34.30 -7.04
C LYS A 12 4.23 33.94 -7.20
N LEU A 13 4.82 33.17 -6.28
CA LEU A 13 6.16 32.62 -6.45
C LEU A 13 6.25 31.68 -7.65
N LEU A 14 5.26 30.79 -7.83
CA LEU A 14 5.18 29.90 -8.99
C LEU A 14 5.14 30.72 -10.28
N LEU A 15 4.27 31.73 -10.38
CA LEU A 15 4.18 32.60 -11.56
C LEU A 15 5.49 33.35 -11.81
N ALA A 16 6.06 33.98 -10.78
CA ALA A 16 7.30 34.76 -10.89
C ALA A 16 8.47 33.91 -11.40
N TYR A 17 8.58 32.66 -10.94
CA TYR A 17 9.62 31.76 -11.40
C TYR A 17 9.32 31.20 -12.80
N HIS A 18 8.09 30.78 -13.08
CA HIS A 18 7.80 29.95 -14.24
C HIS A 18 7.29 30.70 -15.49
N LEU A 19 6.75 31.92 -15.39
CA LEU A 19 6.17 32.65 -16.54
C LEU A 19 7.13 32.83 -17.73
N LEU A 20 8.43 33.02 -17.47
CA LEU A 20 9.45 33.12 -18.52
C LEU A 20 10.22 31.81 -18.77
N ARG A 21 10.01 30.77 -17.95
CA ARG A 21 10.78 29.51 -17.98
C ARG A 21 9.99 28.34 -18.57
N CYS A 22 8.66 28.37 -18.50
CA CYS A 22 7.82 27.35 -19.12
C CYS A 22 7.91 27.42 -20.65
N PRO A 23 7.90 26.26 -21.33
CA PRO A 23 8.04 26.21 -22.79
C PRO A 23 6.84 26.89 -23.48
N LEU A 24 7.12 27.74 -24.48
CA LEU A 24 6.11 28.29 -25.38
C LEU A 24 6.05 27.47 -26.69
N VAL A 25 4.90 27.52 -27.37
CA VAL A 25 4.65 26.81 -28.64
C VAL A 25 5.03 27.66 -29.87
N VAL A 26 5.37 28.95 -29.70
CA VAL A 26 5.68 29.86 -30.80
C VAL A 26 7.20 30.08 -30.90
N ASP A 27 7.73 30.13 -32.13
CA ASP A 27 9.14 30.37 -32.47
C ASP A 27 9.76 31.59 -31.74
N ASP A 28 11.09 31.61 -31.62
CA ASP A 28 12.04 32.54 -30.94
C ASP A 28 11.80 34.07 -31.06
N CYS A 29 10.57 34.56 -30.88
CA CYS A 29 10.29 35.98 -30.72
C CYS A 29 10.55 36.41 -29.26
N PRO A 30 11.25 37.53 -29.03
CA PRO A 30 11.45 38.06 -27.69
C PRO A 30 10.11 38.41 -27.02
N SER A 31 9.99 38.06 -25.74
CA SER A 31 8.81 38.36 -24.89
C SER A 31 8.48 39.84 -24.91
N LEU A 32 7.22 40.18 -25.21
CA LEU A 32 6.69 41.54 -25.06
C LEU A 32 6.31 41.81 -23.60
N PHE A 33 5.98 40.77 -22.85
CA PHE A 33 5.79 40.81 -21.42
C PHE A 33 7.15 40.87 -20.72
N GLN A 34 7.35 41.92 -19.93
CA GLN A 34 8.47 42.04 -19.00
C GLN A 34 7.94 41.87 -17.57
N PRO A 35 8.33 40.81 -16.84
CA PRO A 35 7.89 40.63 -15.47
C PRO A 35 8.52 41.70 -14.58
N THR A 36 7.71 42.30 -13.72
CA THR A 36 8.20 43.15 -12.64
C THR A 36 8.86 42.30 -11.55
N ALA A 37 9.83 42.89 -10.83
CA ALA A 37 10.46 42.23 -9.70
C ALA A 37 9.39 41.86 -8.66
N THR A 38 9.22 40.56 -8.42
CA THR A 38 8.22 40.05 -7.48
C THR A 38 8.69 40.32 -6.04
N LYS A 39 8.07 41.31 -5.40
CA LYS A 39 8.33 41.73 -4.02
C LYS A 39 7.20 41.23 -3.12
N LEU A 40 7.46 40.11 -2.43
CA LEU A 40 6.50 39.48 -1.52
C LEU A 40 7.12 39.33 -0.14
N ALA A 41 6.44 39.83 0.89
CA ALA A 41 6.82 39.60 2.28
C ALA A 41 5.69 38.80 2.95
N HIS A 42 6.01 37.59 3.39
CA HIS A 42 5.04 36.65 3.97
C HIS A 42 5.24 36.51 5.47
N ILE A 43 4.16 36.69 6.23
CA ILE A 43 4.13 36.62 7.69
C ILE A 43 3.27 35.44 8.07
N ASN A 44 3.79 34.58 8.94
CA ASN A 44 3.05 33.46 9.51
C ASN A 44 3.28 33.42 11.02
N VAL A 45 2.25 33.77 11.80
CA VAL A 45 2.34 33.84 13.26
C VAL A 45 1.97 32.52 13.91
N ASN A 46 2.69 32.17 14.97
CA ASN A 46 2.39 31.00 15.77
C ASN A 46 1.31 31.31 16.81
N THR A 47 0.07 30.92 16.51
CA THR A 47 -1.11 31.08 17.37
C THR A 47 -1.12 30.14 18.58
N SER A 48 -0.19 29.18 18.68
CA SER A 48 -0.04 28.35 19.89
C SER A 48 0.56 29.12 21.07
N LEU A 49 1.16 30.29 20.82
CA LEU A 49 1.71 31.18 21.83
C LEU A 49 0.63 32.17 22.29
N THR A 50 0.62 32.51 23.57
CA THR A 50 -0.33 33.47 24.16
C THR A 50 0.37 34.56 24.96
N GLY A 51 -0.31 35.69 25.15
CA GLY A 51 0.17 36.82 25.95
C GLY A 51 1.49 37.41 25.44
N ASP A 52 2.40 37.72 26.37
CA ASP A 52 3.66 38.42 26.05
C ASP A 52 4.57 37.64 25.10
N ARG A 53 4.53 36.30 25.13
CA ARG A 53 5.33 35.46 24.24
C ARG A 53 4.88 35.59 22.79
N PHE A 54 3.58 35.62 22.54
CA PHE A 54 3.04 35.85 21.19
C PHE A 54 3.49 37.20 20.64
N ASN A 55 3.32 38.26 21.44
CA ASN A 55 3.69 39.62 21.06
C ASN A 55 5.19 39.76 20.78
N ALA A 56 6.05 39.13 21.60
CA ALA A 56 7.49 39.13 21.40
C ALA A 56 7.90 38.41 20.10
N THR A 57 7.33 37.23 19.82
CA THR A 57 7.62 36.47 18.60
C THR A 57 7.12 37.19 17.35
N LEU A 58 5.91 37.76 17.37
CA LEU A 58 5.38 38.57 16.28
C LEU A 58 6.30 39.77 16.00
N LYS A 59 6.69 40.49 17.04
CA LYS A 59 7.59 41.64 16.90
C LYS A 59 8.92 41.24 16.27
N GLN A 60 9.54 40.15 16.76
CA GLN A 60 10.79 39.63 16.21
C GLN A 60 10.67 39.26 14.72
N GLN A 61 9.55 38.65 14.32
CA GLN A 61 9.30 38.28 12.93
C GLN A 61 9.14 39.50 12.02
N LEU A 62 8.41 40.53 12.48
CA LEU A 62 8.26 41.80 11.77
C LEU A 62 9.60 42.54 11.64
N ASP A 63 10.41 42.55 12.70
CA ASP A 63 11.76 43.14 12.69
C ASP A 63 12.68 42.41 11.70
N GLN A 64 12.61 41.08 11.62
CA GLN A 64 13.35 40.28 10.65
C GLN A 64 12.89 40.52 9.20
N LEU A 65 11.60 40.75 9.00
CA LEU A 65 11.04 41.05 7.68
C LEU A 65 11.60 42.35 7.09
N GLU A 66 11.76 43.40 7.90
CA GLU A 66 12.37 44.66 7.46
C GLU A 66 13.83 44.50 7.04
N GLN A 67 14.58 43.63 7.74
CA GLN A 67 15.98 43.35 7.42
C GLN A 67 16.12 42.53 6.14
N THR A 68 15.23 41.57 5.93
CA THR A 68 15.23 40.68 4.76
C THR A 68 14.62 41.32 3.51
N HIS A 69 13.69 42.27 3.70
CA HIS A 69 12.98 42.96 2.62
C HIS A 69 13.08 44.48 2.78
N PRO A 70 14.23 45.10 2.44
CA PRO A 70 14.46 46.54 2.64
C PRO A 70 13.44 47.45 1.93
N TRP A 71 12.83 46.95 0.85
CA TRP A 71 11.80 47.68 0.09
C TRP A 71 10.52 47.94 0.90
N LEU A 72 10.28 47.21 2.00
CA LEU A 72 9.19 47.53 2.93
C LEU A 72 9.32 48.96 3.47
N LEU A 73 10.55 49.41 3.74
CA LEU A 73 10.79 50.72 4.34
C LEU A 73 10.71 51.88 3.33
N THR A 74 10.81 51.60 2.03
CA THR A 74 10.83 52.62 0.97
C THR A 74 9.51 52.77 0.24
N ASP A 75 8.84 51.66 -0.04
CA ASP A 75 7.69 51.63 -0.93
C ASP A 75 6.38 51.90 -0.15
N LYS A 76 5.35 52.40 -0.84
CA LYS A 76 3.98 52.30 -0.32
C LYS A 76 3.51 50.87 -0.47
N LEU A 77 2.70 50.38 0.47
CA LEU A 77 2.41 48.96 0.62
C LEU A 77 0.91 48.64 0.63
N VAL A 78 0.63 47.39 0.32
CA VAL A 78 -0.62 46.68 0.57
C VAL A 78 -0.35 45.55 1.54
N ALA A 79 -1.13 45.45 2.63
CA ALA A 79 -1.12 44.29 3.52
C ALA A 79 -2.49 43.62 3.52
N LYS A 80 -2.51 42.28 3.43
CA LYS A 80 -3.74 41.49 3.35
C LYS A 80 -3.56 40.10 3.97
N PRO A 81 -4.62 39.47 4.52
CA PRO A 81 -4.54 38.09 4.98
C PRO A 81 -4.38 37.12 3.81
N ASP A 82 -3.56 36.08 4.00
CA ASP A 82 -3.31 35.01 3.02
C ASP A 82 -3.71 33.64 3.59
N GLN A 83 -5.02 33.46 3.78
CA GLN A 83 -5.64 32.26 4.37
C GLN A 83 -6.82 31.77 3.54
N LEU A 84 -6.73 31.85 2.21
CA LEU A 84 -7.81 31.48 1.29
C LEU A 84 -9.11 32.28 1.48
N ILE A 85 -9.03 33.48 2.07
CA ILE A 85 -10.17 34.37 2.27
C ILE A 85 -10.47 35.07 0.95
N LYS A 86 -11.67 34.85 0.41
CA LYS A 86 -12.15 35.58 -0.77
C LYS A 86 -12.77 36.92 -0.36
N ARG A 87 -12.90 37.83 -1.33
CA ARG A 87 -13.58 39.15 -1.16
C ARG A 87 -13.01 40.00 -0.02
N ARG A 88 -11.71 39.90 0.26
CA ARG A 88 -11.00 40.60 1.36
C ARG A 88 -11.32 42.11 1.42
N GLY A 89 -11.38 42.78 0.27
CA GLY A 89 -11.74 44.20 0.18
C GLY A 89 -13.13 44.53 0.74
N LYS A 90 -14.14 43.70 0.44
CA LYS A 90 -15.52 43.89 0.92
C LYS A 90 -15.68 43.64 2.42
N HIS A 91 -14.75 42.90 3.02
CA HIS A 91 -14.69 42.64 4.46
C HIS A 91 -13.76 43.59 5.23
N GLY A 92 -13.20 44.62 4.57
CA GLY A 92 -12.30 45.57 5.23
C GLY A 92 -10.96 44.95 5.66
N LEU A 93 -10.54 43.87 4.99
CA LEU A 93 -9.32 43.12 5.30
C LEU A 93 -8.14 43.50 4.38
N LEU A 94 -8.11 44.73 3.88
CA LEU A 94 -7.02 45.27 3.07
C LEU A 94 -6.50 46.56 3.71
N SER A 95 -5.19 46.62 3.96
CA SER A 95 -4.46 47.86 4.23
C SER A 95 -3.89 48.35 2.91
N LEU A 96 -4.39 49.48 2.38
CA LEU A 96 -4.02 49.98 1.04
C LEU A 96 -3.28 51.31 1.13
N ASN A 97 -2.24 51.49 0.31
CA ASN A 97 -1.45 52.72 0.17
C ASN A 97 -0.87 53.22 1.52
N LYS A 98 -0.30 52.30 2.29
CA LYS A 98 0.24 52.57 3.64
C LYS A 98 1.76 52.50 3.67
N SER A 99 2.40 53.24 4.58
CA SER A 99 3.81 52.98 4.89
C SER A 99 3.96 51.61 5.57
N TRP A 100 5.20 51.13 5.72
CA TRP A 100 5.45 49.96 6.55
C TRP A 100 5.05 50.14 8.01
N SER A 101 5.31 51.31 8.63
CA SER A 101 4.87 51.57 10.01
C SER A 101 3.36 51.42 10.19
N GLU A 102 2.56 51.96 9.25
CA GLU A 102 1.11 51.84 9.26
C GLU A 102 0.65 50.39 8.98
N SER A 103 1.27 49.71 8.02
CA SER A 103 0.93 48.31 7.67
C SER A 103 1.30 47.33 8.79
N ARG A 104 2.45 47.56 9.44
CA ARG A 104 2.93 46.81 10.60
C ARG A 104 1.96 46.92 11.76
N GLN A 105 1.53 48.14 12.10
CA GLN A 105 0.51 48.35 13.13
C GLN A 105 -0.81 47.64 12.76
N TRP A 106 -1.24 47.75 11.51
CA TRP A 106 -2.47 47.08 11.04
C TRP A 106 -2.42 45.55 11.20
N ILE A 107 -1.25 44.95 10.95
CA ILE A 107 -0.98 43.52 11.16
C ILE A 107 -0.98 43.19 12.66
N GLU A 108 -0.25 43.95 13.49
CA GLU A 108 -0.18 43.74 14.94
C GLU A 108 -1.56 43.82 15.61
N GLU A 109 -2.45 44.69 15.11
CA GLU A 109 -3.82 44.81 15.59
C GLU A 109 -4.72 43.62 15.22
N ARG A 110 -4.33 42.77 14.26
CA ARG A 110 -5.19 41.70 13.70
C ARG A 110 -4.61 40.30 13.86
N ALA A 111 -3.30 40.17 13.89
CA ALA A 111 -2.61 38.90 14.07
C ALA A 111 -3.04 38.25 15.40
N GLY A 112 -3.42 36.96 15.34
CA GLY A 112 -3.89 36.21 16.50
C GLY A 112 -5.33 36.52 16.92
N LYS A 113 -6.05 37.43 16.24
CA LYS A 113 -7.47 37.72 16.54
C LYS A 113 -8.42 36.87 15.70
N GLU A 114 -9.49 36.44 16.34
CA GLU A 114 -10.61 35.80 15.67
C GLU A 114 -11.46 36.82 14.91
N ILE A 115 -11.82 36.48 13.68
CA ILE A 115 -12.77 37.24 12.86
C ILE A 115 -13.86 36.32 12.34
N LYS A 116 -15.03 36.87 12.08
CA LYS A 116 -16.14 36.16 11.43
C LYS A 116 -16.34 36.68 10.02
N ILE A 117 -16.27 35.78 9.05
CA ILE A 117 -16.53 36.05 7.63
C ILE A 117 -17.72 35.18 7.23
N GLU A 118 -18.84 35.83 6.89
CA GLU A 118 -20.10 35.15 6.57
C GLU A 118 -20.50 34.15 7.67
N ARG A 119 -20.49 32.84 7.39
CA ARG A 119 -20.81 31.77 8.35
C ARG A 119 -19.59 31.23 9.11
N THR A 120 -18.38 31.64 8.75
CA THR A 120 -17.13 31.01 9.20
C THR A 120 -16.34 31.94 10.11
N SER A 121 -16.03 31.48 11.33
CA SER A 121 -15.11 32.17 12.24
C SER A 121 -13.72 31.54 12.15
N GLY A 122 -12.68 32.36 12.22
CA GLY A 122 -11.29 31.89 12.19
C GLY A 122 -10.29 32.93 12.66
N ILE A 123 -9.12 32.46 13.10
CA ILE A 123 -8.03 33.32 13.56
C ILE A 123 -7.19 33.79 12.37
N LEU A 124 -6.88 35.08 12.33
CA LEU A 124 -5.94 35.64 11.37
C LEU A 124 -4.50 35.38 11.82
N LYS A 125 -3.79 34.54 11.08
CA LYS A 125 -2.41 34.11 11.37
C LYS A 125 -1.42 34.35 10.24
N THR A 126 -1.89 34.48 9.01
CA THR A 126 -1.01 34.57 7.85
C THR A 126 -1.34 35.82 7.06
N PHE A 127 -0.31 36.62 6.76
CA PHE A 127 -0.43 37.88 6.03
C PHE A 127 0.58 37.94 4.90
N LEU A 128 0.18 38.60 3.83
CA LEU A 128 0.99 38.92 2.68
C LEU A 128 1.11 40.44 2.55
N VAL A 129 2.33 40.92 2.34
CA VAL A 129 2.64 42.34 2.13
C VAL A 129 3.34 42.49 0.79
N GLU A 130 2.87 43.45 0.01
CA GLU A 130 3.32 43.71 -1.35
C GLU A 130 3.36 45.22 -1.61
N PRO A 131 4.13 45.71 -2.60
CA PRO A 131 4.08 47.11 -3.00
C PRO A 131 2.68 47.52 -3.48
N PHE A 132 2.24 48.70 -3.04
CA PHE A 132 1.05 49.35 -3.56
C PHE A 132 1.34 49.89 -4.95
N MET A 133 0.50 49.50 -5.91
CA MET A 133 0.54 50.04 -7.26
C MET A 133 -0.57 51.08 -7.44
N PRO A 134 -0.25 52.38 -7.59
CA PRO A 134 -1.23 53.36 -8.03
C PRO A 134 -1.63 53.09 -9.48
N HIS A 135 -2.93 52.90 -9.73
CA HIS A 135 -3.45 52.68 -11.08
C HIS A 135 -4.91 53.16 -11.19
N PRO A 136 -5.35 53.63 -12.37
CA PRO A 136 -6.74 53.92 -12.65
C PRO A 136 -7.61 52.65 -12.75
N ALA A 137 -8.88 52.71 -12.34
CA ALA A 137 -9.79 51.55 -12.38
C ALA A 137 -10.00 50.97 -13.79
N ASN A 138 -9.95 51.80 -14.85
CA ASN A 138 -10.06 51.36 -16.24
C ASN A 138 -8.82 50.58 -16.75
N THR A 139 -7.82 50.37 -15.90
CA THR A 139 -6.65 49.52 -16.18
C THR A 139 -6.73 48.15 -15.50
N GLU A 140 -7.80 47.89 -14.73
CA GLU A 140 -8.07 46.59 -14.10
C GLU A 140 -8.81 45.66 -15.06
N TYR A 141 -8.26 44.46 -15.25
CA TYR A 141 -8.80 43.37 -16.04
C TYR A 141 -9.02 42.14 -15.16
N TYR A 142 -9.71 41.15 -15.69
CA TYR A 142 -9.92 39.84 -15.08
C TYR A 142 -9.41 38.74 -16.00
N VAL A 143 -8.68 37.77 -15.44
CA VAL A 143 -8.37 36.53 -16.15
C VAL A 143 -8.54 35.33 -15.22
N CYS A 144 -9.15 34.27 -15.74
CA CYS A 144 -9.27 33.00 -15.02
C CYS A 144 -9.07 31.84 -15.99
N ILE A 145 -8.36 30.81 -15.53
CA ILE A 145 -8.16 29.55 -16.23
C ILE A 145 -8.68 28.42 -15.34
N ASN A 146 -9.64 27.64 -15.84
CA ASN A 146 -10.23 26.54 -15.09
C ASN A 146 -10.38 25.28 -15.95
N SER A 147 -10.01 24.13 -15.38
CA SER A 147 -10.13 22.84 -16.04
C SER A 147 -11.56 22.35 -15.99
N VAL A 148 -12.04 21.89 -17.14
CA VAL A 148 -13.27 21.12 -17.33
C VAL A 148 -12.94 19.79 -18.02
N ARG A 149 -13.94 18.92 -18.20
CA ARG A 149 -13.76 17.60 -18.81
C ARG A 149 -13.22 17.69 -20.23
N GLU A 150 -13.70 18.65 -21.01
CA GLU A 150 -13.41 18.84 -22.43
C GLU A 150 -12.08 19.55 -22.70
N GLY A 151 -11.49 20.20 -21.70
CA GLY A 151 -10.34 21.06 -21.87
C GLY A 151 -10.16 22.08 -20.76
N ASP A 152 -9.46 23.17 -21.04
CA ASP A 152 -9.25 24.27 -20.12
C ASP A 152 -9.95 25.52 -20.68
N TYR A 153 -10.84 26.15 -19.90
CA TYR A 153 -11.42 27.44 -20.28
C TYR A 153 -10.47 28.57 -19.86
N ILE A 154 -10.30 29.55 -20.74
CA ILE A 154 -9.75 30.87 -20.42
C ILE A 154 -10.90 31.87 -20.42
N LEU A 155 -11.15 32.49 -19.28
CA LEU A 155 -12.13 33.54 -19.09
C LEU A 155 -11.41 34.89 -19.00
N PHE A 156 -11.95 35.90 -19.68
CA PHE A 156 -11.40 37.25 -19.65
C PHE A 156 -12.51 38.31 -19.67
N THR A 157 -12.35 39.38 -18.90
CA THR A 157 -13.13 40.61 -19.08
C THR A 157 -12.28 41.86 -18.87
N HIS A 158 -12.68 42.92 -19.57
CA HIS A 158 -12.09 44.26 -19.47
C HIS A 158 -12.58 45.06 -18.26
N GLU A 159 -13.58 44.55 -17.54
CA GLU A 159 -14.08 45.11 -16.28
C GLU A 159 -13.54 44.28 -15.10
N GLY A 160 -12.29 44.54 -14.68
CA GLY A 160 -11.70 43.91 -13.50
C GLY A 160 -12.12 44.54 -12.17
N GLY A 161 -11.46 44.12 -11.10
CA GLY A 161 -11.53 44.77 -9.78
C GLY A 161 -12.53 44.15 -8.81
N ILE A 162 -12.73 44.84 -7.68
CA ILE A 162 -13.55 44.37 -6.55
C ILE A 162 -15.05 44.27 -6.90
N ASP A 163 -15.51 45.09 -7.85
CA ASP A 163 -16.92 45.25 -8.21
C ASP A 163 -17.29 44.65 -9.58
N ILE A 164 -16.58 43.59 -9.96
CA ILE A 164 -16.79 42.85 -11.22
C ILE A 164 -18.21 42.28 -11.39
N GLY A 165 -18.89 41.91 -10.30
CA GLY A 165 -20.24 41.33 -10.32
C GLY A 165 -20.25 39.84 -10.70
N ASP A 166 -21.26 39.42 -11.48
CA ASP A 166 -21.35 38.05 -12.02
C ASP A 166 -20.39 37.89 -13.19
N VAL A 167 -19.20 37.36 -12.91
CA VAL A 167 -18.13 37.20 -13.90
C VAL A 167 -18.46 36.14 -14.93
N ASP A 168 -19.25 35.12 -14.59
CA ASP A 168 -19.58 34.02 -15.49
C ASP A 168 -20.49 34.47 -16.64
N ALA A 169 -21.35 35.47 -16.37
CA ALA A 169 -22.20 36.11 -17.37
C ALA A 169 -21.45 37.18 -18.20
N LYS A 170 -20.47 37.87 -17.60
CA LYS A 170 -19.74 38.97 -18.25
C LYS A 170 -18.51 38.53 -19.04
N ALA A 171 -17.79 37.52 -18.57
CA ALA A 171 -16.49 37.14 -19.13
C ALA A 171 -16.64 36.46 -20.49
N LEU A 172 -15.79 36.86 -21.41
CA LEU A 172 -15.57 36.17 -22.67
C LEU A 172 -14.84 34.86 -22.37
N LYS A 173 -15.27 33.76 -23.00
CA LYS A 173 -14.75 32.41 -22.73
C LYS A 173 -14.11 31.83 -23.99
N LEU A 174 -12.92 31.27 -23.85
CA LEU A 174 -12.21 30.51 -24.88
C LEU A 174 -11.91 29.11 -24.32
N LEU A 175 -12.43 28.06 -24.95
CA LEU A 175 -12.15 26.67 -24.56
C LEU A 175 -10.97 26.15 -25.39
N ILE A 176 -9.89 25.76 -24.72
CA ILE A 176 -8.78 25.03 -25.32
C ILE A 176 -9.01 23.56 -25.05
N LYS A 177 -9.32 22.75 -26.07
CA LYS A 177 -9.64 21.35 -25.83
C LYS A 177 -8.39 20.56 -25.45
N VAL A 178 -8.61 19.40 -24.83
CA VAL A 178 -7.54 18.47 -24.46
C VAL A 178 -6.67 18.15 -25.67
N ASN A 179 -5.34 18.29 -25.51
CA ASN A 179 -4.32 18.06 -26.54
C ASN A 179 -4.42 18.95 -27.80
N GLU A 180 -5.30 19.96 -27.84
CA GLU A 180 -5.23 20.97 -28.90
C GLU A 180 -3.97 21.82 -28.74
N LYS A 181 -3.52 22.39 -29.86
CA LYS A 181 -2.42 23.36 -29.86
C LYS A 181 -2.84 24.60 -29.06
N PHE A 182 -1.85 25.33 -28.57
CA PHE A 182 -2.10 26.62 -27.93
C PHE A 182 -2.80 27.55 -28.93
N PRO A 183 -3.73 28.41 -28.47
CA PRO A 183 -4.48 29.30 -29.33
C PRO A 183 -3.55 30.29 -30.04
N SER A 184 -3.94 30.71 -31.25
CA SER A 184 -3.14 31.70 -31.99
C SER A 184 -3.32 33.11 -31.41
N THR A 185 -2.37 34.02 -31.71
CA THR A 185 -2.50 35.44 -31.36
C THR A 185 -3.80 36.04 -31.88
N SER A 186 -4.20 35.70 -33.12
CA SER A 186 -5.44 36.20 -33.72
C SER A 186 -6.69 35.65 -33.02
N GLU A 187 -6.68 34.41 -32.56
CA GLU A 187 -7.78 33.78 -31.83
C GLU A 187 -7.99 34.43 -30.46
N ILE A 188 -6.92 34.66 -29.69
CA ILE A 188 -7.01 35.36 -28.39
C ILE A 188 -7.54 36.78 -28.58
N LYS A 189 -6.98 37.55 -29.53
CA LYS A 189 -7.41 38.94 -29.79
C LYS A 189 -8.88 39.00 -30.18
N SER A 190 -9.28 38.18 -31.15
CA SER A 190 -10.63 38.18 -31.68
C SER A 190 -11.66 37.57 -30.74
N THR A 191 -11.27 36.77 -29.75
CA THR A 191 -12.22 36.13 -28.81
C THR A 191 -12.27 36.82 -27.46
N LEU A 192 -11.11 37.02 -26.81
CA LEU A 192 -11.00 37.49 -25.43
C LEU A 192 -10.75 38.99 -25.31
N LEU A 193 -10.03 39.60 -26.26
CA LEU A 193 -9.54 40.98 -26.11
C LEU A 193 -10.31 42.03 -26.93
N LYS A 194 -11.52 41.72 -27.39
CA LYS A 194 -12.34 42.61 -28.26
C LYS A 194 -12.56 44.01 -27.68
N ALA A 195 -12.74 44.10 -26.37
CA ALA A 195 -13.01 45.36 -25.64
C ALA A 195 -11.73 46.00 -25.08
N VAL A 196 -10.55 45.46 -25.39
CA VAL A 196 -9.26 45.95 -24.90
C VAL A 196 -8.62 46.86 -25.96
N PRO A 197 -8.09 48.04 -25.58
CA PRO A 197 -7.40 48.92 -26.52
C PRO A 197 -6.26 48.21 -27.27
N GLU A 198 -6.14 48.45 -28.58
CA GLU A 198 -5.21 47.74 -29.48
C GLU A 198 -3.75 47.79 -28.98
N PHE A 199 -3.32 48.92 -28.44
CA PHE A 199 -1.97 49.12 -27.90
C PHE A 199 -1.63 48.25 -26.68
N LYS A 200 -2.63 47.64 -25.99
CA LYS A 200 -2.43 46.69 -24.88
C LYS A 200 -2.56 45.23 -25.30
N GLN A 201 -3.10 44.96 -26.48
CA GLN A 201 -3.49 43.59 -26.85
C GLN A 201 -2.28 42.67 -26.99
N ASP A 202 -1.19 43.11 -27.60
CA ASP A 202 -0.03 42.24 -27.86
C ASP A 202 0.67 41.77 -26.57
N VAL A 203 0.86 42.66 -25.59
CA VAL A 203 1.43 42.27 -24.29
C VAL A 203 0.49 41.34 -23.52
N LEU A 204 -0.83 41.55 -23.62
CA LEU A 204 -1.83 40.71 -22.97
C LEU A 204 -1.89 39.32 -23.60
N VAL A 205 -1.76 39.21 -24.92
CA VAL A 205 -1.66 37.91 -25.60
C VAL A 205 -0.43 37.15 -25.11
N ASP A 206 0.74 37.80 -25.08
CA ASP A 206 1.98 37.16 -24.60
C ASP A 206 1.83 36.70 -23.13
N PHE A 207 1.28 37.55 -22.27
CA PHE A 207 1.01 37.20 -20.87
C PHE A 207 0.03 36.04 -20.72
N ILE A 208 -1.13 36.07 -21.41
CA ILE A 208 -2.15 35.00 -21.33
C ILE A 208 -1.58 33.66 -21.83
N MET A 209 -0.78 33.68 -22.91
CA MET A 209 -0.14 32.48 -23.45
C MET A 209 0.88 31.87 -22.48
N ARG A 210 1.71 32.71 -21.84
CA ARG A 210 2.64 32.29 -20.79
C ARG A 210 1.92 31.77 -19.55
N LEU A 211 0.84 32.45 -19.15
CA LEU A 211 0.02 32.06 -18.02
C LEU A 211 -0.61 30.68 -18.26
N TYR A 212 -1.11 30.43 -19.47
CA TYR A 212 -1.62 29.11 -19.85
C TYR A 212 -0.51 28.06 -19.92
N SER A 213 0.70 28.41 -20.39
CA SER A 213 1.85 27.48 -20.35
C SER A 213 2.19 27.05 -18.91
N VAL A 214 2.26 28.01 -17.98
CA VAL A 214 2.46 27.74 -16.55
C VAL A 214 1.32 26.89 -15.98
N TYR A 215 0.08 27.21 -16.33
CA TYR A 215 -1.09 26.44 -15.91
C TYR A 215 -0.99 24.96 -16.31
N VAL A 216 -0.53 24.71 -17.53
CA VAL A 216 -0.33 23.36 -18.07
C VAL A 216 0.84 22.64 -17.41
N ASP A 217 2.01 23.26 -17.42
CA ASP A 217 3.28 22.63 -17.02
C ASP A 217 3.36 22.32 -15.53
N LEU A 218 2.68 23.12 -14.70
CA LEU A 218 2.61 22.95 -13.25
C LEU A 218 1.35 22.22 -12.77
N HIS A 219 0.50 21.73 -13.67
CA HIS A 219 -0.73 20.99 -13.33
C HIS A 219 -1.69 21.80 -12.43
N PHE A 220 -1.94 23.06 -12.78
CA PHE A 220 -3.05 23.81 -12.17
C PHE A 220 -4.40 23.24 -12.63
N THR A 221 -5.40 23.36 -11.77
CA THR A 221 -6.81 23.05 -12.05
C THR A 221 -7.71 24.28 -11.98
N TYR A 222 -7.23 25.33 -11.32
CA TYR A 222 -7.85 26.65 -11.23
C TYR A 222 -6.77 27.70 -11.04
N LEU A 223 -6.86 28.81 -11.76
CA LEU A 223 -5.98 29.96 -11.61
C LEU A 223 -6.75 31.22 -11.99
N GLU A 224 -6.95 32.12 -11.05
CA GLU A 224 -7.69 33.37 -11.22
C GLU A 224 -6.83 34.54 -10.75
N ILE A 225 -6.78 35.60 -11.56
CA ILE A 225 -6.12 36.87 -11.24
C ILE A 225 -7.17 37.98 -11.33
N ASN A 226 -7.47 38.61 -10.20
CA ASN A 226 -8.42 39.73 -10.13
C ASN A 226 -8.10 40.74 -9.01
N PRO A 227 -7.60 41.95 -9.31
CA PRO A 227 -7.40 42.50 -10.65
C PRO A 227 -6.06 42.09 -11.29
N LEU A 228 -6.09 41.88 -12.60
CA LEU A 228 -4.92 41.94 -13.48
C LEU A 228 -4.79 43.40 -13.98
N VAL A 229 -3.74 44.10 -13.61
CA VAL A 229 -3.54 45.50 -14.01
C VAL A 229 -2.65 45.57 -15.24
N VAL A 230 -3.07 46.32 -16.26
CA VAL A 230 -2.24 46.62 -17.45
C VAL A 230 -2.15 48.13 -17.63
N THR A 231 -0.96 48.70 -17.38
CA THR A 231 -0.76 50.14 -17.43
C THR A 231 -0.85 50.68 -18.86
N ASP A 232 -1.23 51.95 -18.99
CA ASP A 232 -1.07 52.64 -20.27
C ASP A 232 0.43 52.90 -20.53
N PRO A 233 0.86 52.98 -21.80
CA PRO A 233 2.23 53.36 -22.12
C PRO A 233 2.49 54.82 -21.73
N VAL A 234 3.56 55.07 -20.97
CA VAL A 234 4.00 56.41 -20.53
C VAL A 234 5.45 56.60 -20.96
N ASP A 235 5.78 57.77 -21.53
CA ASP A 235 7.16 58.16 -21.91
C ASP A 235 7.93 57.16 -22.80
N GLY A 236 7.22 56.49 -23.72
CA GLY A 236 7.82 55.51 -24.64
C GLY A 236 8.08 54.12 -24.03
N GLN A 237 7.64 53.87 -22.80
CA GLN A 237 7.68 52.53 -22.19
C GLN A 237 6.49 51.67 -22.65
N THR A 238 6.74 50.37 -22.81
CA THR A 238 5.69 49.39 -23.15
C THR A 238 4.71 49.21 -21.99
N PRO A 239 3.43 48.88 -22.25
CA PRO A 239 2.46 48.55 -21.21
C PRO A 239 3.00 47.47 -20.25
N GLN A 240 2.91 47.69 -18.94
CA GLN A 240 3.35 46.72 -17.93
C GLN A 240 2.15 45.94 -17.40
N VAL A 241 2.33 44.63 -17.22
CA VAL A 241 1.29 43.73 -16.70
C VAL A 241 1.63 43.33 -15.27
N MET A 242 0.70 43.54 -14.34
CA MET A 242 0.86 43.20 -12.92
C MET A 242 -0.35 42.45 -12.39
N TYR A 243 -0.11 41.35 -11.67
CA TYR A 243 -1.15 40.50 -11.08
C TYR A 243 -1.29 40.79 -9.58
N LEU A 244 -2.27 41.62 -9.20
CA LEU A 244 -2.39 42.13 -7.83
C LEU A 244 -3.02 41.12 -6.87
N ASP A 245 -3.88 40.24 -7.37
CA ASP A 245 -4.44 39.11 -6.62
C ASP A 245 -4.26 37.81 -7.39
N LEU A 246 -4.16 36.69 -6.67
CA LEU A 246 -4.10 35.36 -7.26
C LEU A 246 -4.85 34.35 -6.37
N ALA A 247 -5.83 33.67 -6.94
CA ALA A 247 -6.47 32.51 -6.35
C ALA A 247 -6.21 31.28 -7.22
N ALA A 248 -5.61 30.24 -6.66
CA ALA A 248 -5.21 29.08 -7.46
C ALA A 248 -5.40 27.73 -6.74
N LYS A 249 -5.57 26.67 -7.55
CA LYS A 249 -5.57 25.27 -7.11
C LYS A 249 -4.61 24.46 -7.98
N LEU A 250 -3.79 23.64 -7.34
CA LEU A 250 -2.93 22.64 -7.98
C LEU A 250 -3.56 21.26 -7.86
N ASP A 251 -3.32 20.40 -8.84
CA ASP A 251 -3.65 18.99 -8.73
C ASP A 251 -2.61 18.27 -7.85
N GLN A 252 -2.95 17.97 -6.59
CA GLN A 252 -2.03 17.30 -5.68
C GLN A 252 -1.60 15.92 -6.20
N THR A 253 -2.44 15.23 -6.98
CA THR A 253 -2.08 13.90 -7.50
C THR A 253 -0.92 13.97 -8.51
N ALA A 254 -0.64 15.14 -9.08
CA ALA A 254 0.49 15.40 -9.96
C ALA A 254 1.81 15.68 -9.21
N GLU A 255 1.84 15.62 -7.87
CA GLU A 255 3.04 15.92 -7.07
C GLU A 255 4.26 15.09 -7.47
N PHE A 256 4.06 13.85 -7.91
CA PHE A 256 5.17 13.02 -8.39
C PHE A 256 5.75 13.46 -9.74
N GLU A 257 5.01 14.22 -10.56
CA GLU A 257 5.46 14.77 -11.84
C GLU A 257 5.93 16.22 -11.70
N ALA A 258 5.14 17.06 -11.00
CA ALA A 258 5.31 18.51 -10.92
C ALA A 258 5.87 19.02 -9.57
N GLY A 259 5.94 18.17 -8.54
CA GLY A 259 6.45 18.52 -7.21
C GLY A 259 7.83 19.19 -7.22
N PRO A 260 8.83 18.68 -7.97
CA PRO A 260 10.13 19.35 -8.08
C PRO A 260 10.03 20.77 -8.67
N LYS A 261 9.13 21.00 -9.63
CA LYS A 261 8.88 22.32 -10.24
C LYS A 261 8.19 23.26 -9.25
N TRP A 262 7.31 22.75 -8.40
CA TRP A 262 6.69 23.52 -7.34
C TRP A 262 7.70 23.92 -6.26
N ALA A 263 8.57 22.98 -5.87
CA ALA A 263 9.56 23.17 -4.82
C ALA A 263 10.63 24.22 -5.19
N VAL A 264 11.18 24.15 -6.41
CA VAL A 264 12.26 25.07 -6.84
C VAL A 264 11.83 26.55 -6.84
N ALA A 265 10.57 26.83 -7.19
CA ALA A 265 10.03 28.19 -7.18
C ALA A 265 9.88 28.78 -5.76
N ARG A 266 9.93 27.91 -4.73
CA ARG A 266 9.83 28.27 -3.32
C ARG A 266 11.20 28.27 -2.61
N ALA A 267 12.28 28.03 -3.35
CA ALA A 267 13.64 28.06 -2.80
C ALA A 267 13.98 29.45 -2.24
N PRO A 268 14.63 29.55 -1.07
CA PRO A 268 15.13 30.82 -0.57
C PRO A 268 16.11 31.43 -1.57
N GLN A 269 15.89 32.69 -1.98
CA GLN A 269 16.66 33.37 -3.03
C GLN A 269 18.14 33.67 -2.67
N HIS A 270 18.64 33.20 -1.52
CA HIS A 270 19.95 33.56 -0.93
C HIS A 270 20.88 32.37 -0.62
N MET A 271 20.74 31.21 -1.28
CA MET A 271 21.74 30.13 -1.12
C MET A 271 22.88 30.28 -2.13
N ASP A 272 24.09 30.53 -1.60
CA ASP A 272 25.36 30.63 -2.32
C ASP A 272 25.63 29.41 -3.23
N GLN A 273 26.23 29.70 -4.39
CA GLN A 273 26.51 28.76 -5.50
C GLN A 273 27.57 27.66 -5.20
N GLN A 274 27.80 27.26 -3.95
CA GLN A 274 28.94 26.40 -3.59
C GLN A 274 28.65 25.14 -2.74
N GLN A 275 27.42 24.61 -2.72
CA GLN A 275 27.18 23.28 -2.12
C GLN A 275 26.45 22.33 -3.06
N GLN A 276 26.89 21.06 -3.03
CA GLN A 276 26.52 19.98 -3.95
C GLN A 276 25.01 19.85 -4.17
N GLN A 277 24.64 19.84 -5.45
CA GLN A 277 23.27 19.73 -5.96
C GLN A 277 22.66 18.37 -5.61
N ASN A 278 21.66 18.37 -4.72
CA ASN A 278 20.65 17.32 -4.64
C ASN A 278 19.37 17.78 -5.36
N VAL A 279 18.56 16.82 -5.79
CA VAL A 279 17.41 16.98 -6.72
C VAL A 279 16.20 17.74 -6.10
N ASP A 280 16.30 18.22 -4.86
CA ASP A 280 15.22 18.91 -4.11
C ASP A 280 15.63 20.35 -3.72
N GLN A 281 15.63 21.27 -4.69
CA GLN A 281 16.17 22.63 -4.49
C GLN A 281 15.27 23.61 -3.69
N GLY A 282 14.14 23.16 -3.12
CA GLY A 282 13.28 24.00 -2.28
C GLY A 282 12.25 23.22 -1.45
N PRO A 283 11.50 23.88 -0.56
CA PRO A 283 10.54 23.21 0.32
C PRO A 283 9.33 22.63 -0.46
N PRO A 284 8.84 21.42 -0.12
CA PRO A 284 7.64 20.83 -0.72
C PRO A 284 6.41 21.74 -0.60
N MET A 285 5.52 21.70 -1.60
CA MET A 285 4.32 22.54 -1.65
C MET A 285 3.46 22.36 -0.40
N GLU A 286 3.00 23.46 0.20
CA GLU A 286 2.10 23.44 1.35
C GLU A 286 0.66 23.69 0.87
N PHE A 287 -0.26 22.83 1.29
CA PHE A 287 -1.69 22.99 0.98
C PHE A 287 -2.44 23.45 2.24
N PRO A 288 -2.76 24.75 2.38
CA PRO A 288 -3.43 25.27 3.56
C PRO A 288 -4.86 24.73 3.70
N ALA A 289 -5.32 24.58 4.95
CA ALA A 289 -6.74 24.34 5.25
C ALA A 289 -7.61 25.55 4.84
N PRO A 290 -8.91 25.35 4.55
CA PRO A 290 -9.86 26.44 4.38
C PRO A 290 -9.88 27.37 5.59
N PHE A 291 -10.19 28.65 5.37
CA PHE A 291 -10.36 29.62 6.46
C PHE A 291 -11.37 29.09 7.50
N GLY A 292 -11.09 29.32 8.79
CA GLY A 292 -11.88 28.83 9.92
C GLY A 292 -11.52 27.43 10.42
N ARG A 293 -10.58 26.74 9.76
CA ARG A 293 -10.03 25.47 10.24
C ARG A 293 -8.51 25.48 10.26
N GLU A 294 -7.93 24.73 11.18
CA GLU A 294 -6.51 24.43 11.20
C GLU A 294 -6.31 22.93 11.04
N LEU A 295 -5.32 22.55 10.21
CA LEU A 295 -4.84 21.18 10.16
C LEU A 295 -4.33 20.82 11.55
N THR A 296 -4.95 19.84 12.19
CA THR A 296 -4.43 19.32 13.45
C THR A 296 -3.16 18.50 13.19
N ARG A 297 -2.33 18.31 14.21
CA ARG A 297 -1.13 17.46 14.10
C ARG A 297 -1.48 16.06 13.61
N GLU A 298 -2.63 15.56 14.03
CA GLU A 298 -3.15 14.24 13.69
C GLU A 298 -3.62 14.16 12.24
N GLU A 299 -4.28 15.21 11.73
CA GLU A 299 -4.66 15.29 10.31
C GLU A 299 -3.44 15.32 9.40
N ALA A 300 -2.41 16.09 9.77
CA ALA A 300 -1.14 16.14 9.05
C ALA A 300 -0.45 14.76 9.04
N TYR A 301 -0.46 14.04 10.17
CA TYR A 301 0.11 12.70 10.28
C TYR A 301 -0.63 11.69 9.37
N ILE A 302 -1.96 11.69 9.37
CA ILE A 302 -2.73 10.82 8.47
C ILE A 302 -2.51 11.18 7.00
N GLN A 303 -2.42 12.48 6.67
CA GLN A 303 -2.10 12.93 5.32
C GLN A 303 -0.71 12.47 4.86
N GLU A 304 0.27 12.44 5.76
CA GLU A 304 1.60 11.90 5.46
C GLU A 304 1.58 10.38 5.21
N LEU A 305 0.82 9.62 6.01
CA LEU A 305 0.63 8.18 5.80
C LEU A 305 -0.04 7.89 4.46
N ASP A 306 -1.07 8.65 4.10
CA ASP A 306 -1.79 8.59 2.82
C ASP A 306 -0.85 8.82 1.63
N GLY A 307 -0.01 9.87 1.69
CA GLY A 307 0.93 10.20 0.61
C GLY A 307 2.04 9.16 0.37
N LYS A 308 2.25 8.23 1.32
CA LYS A 308 3.28 7.19 1.27
C LYS A 308 2.74 5.82 0.85
N THR A 309 1.47 5.71 0.48
CA THR A 309 0.84 4.42 0.15
C THR A 309 -0.13 4.51 -1.02
N GLY A 310 -0.46 3.37 -1.63
CA GLY A 310 -1.53 3.26 -2.62
C GLY A 310 -2.91 3.03 -2.01
N ALA A 311 -2.99 2.82 -0.69
CA ALA A 311 -4.24 2.86 0.06
C ALA A 311 -4.71 4.32 0.25
N SER A 312 -5.98 4.52 0.59
CA SER A 312 -6.50 5.84 0.96
C SER A 312 -6.72 5.90 2.47
N LEU A 313 -6.15 6.93 3.12
CA LEU A 313 -6.32 7.24 4.54
C LEU A 313 -6.67 8.71 4.68
N LYS A 314 -7.87 9.04 5.17
CA LYS A 314 -8.34 10.42 5.27
C LYS A 314 -8.89 10.69 6.66
N LEU A 315 -8.50 11.80 7.27
CA LEU A 315 -9.04 12.24 8.55
C LEU A 315 -9.30 13.75 8.52
N THR A 316 -10.43 14.14 9.05
CA THR A 316 -10.85 15.52 9.26
C THR A 316 -11.61 15.60 10.57
N VAL A 317 -11.08 16.36 11.52
CA VAL A 317 -11.69 16.66 12.80
C VAL A 317 -12.67 17.82 12.60
N LEU A 318 -13.94 17.57 12.90
CA LEU A 318 -15.05 18.51 12.74
C LEU A 318 -15.36 19.20 14.08
N ASN A 319 -15.53 18.40 15.14
CA ASN A 319 -15.79 18.87 16.50
C ASN A 319 -15.01 18.03 17.51
N ARG A 320 -13.95 18.58 18.12
CA ARG A 320 -13.12 17.85 19.08
C ARG A 320 -13.88 17.36 20.31
N GLU A 321 -14.91 18.10 20.72
CA GLU A 321 -15.77 17.77 21.87
C GLU A 321 -16.96 16.88 21.47
N GLY A 322 -17.10 16.59 20.17
CA GLY A 322 -18.14 15.72 19.65
C GLY A 322 -18.06 14.33 20.26
N ARG A 323 -19.23 13.78 20.61
CA ARG A 323 -19.32 12.43 21.20
C ARG A 323 -19.44 11.32 20.16
N VAL A 324 -19.73 11.63 18.90
CA VAL A 324 -19.91 10.64 17.83
C VAL A 324 -18.66 10.58 16.96
N TRP A 325 -17.93 9.47 17.02
CA TRP A 325 -16.71 9.23 16.26
C TRP A 325 -16.91 8.15 15.21
N THR A 326 -16.25 8.31 14.06
CA THR A 326 -16.37 7.38 12.93
C THR A 326 -14.99 6.89 12.47
N MET A 327 -14.89 5.58 12.26
CA MET A 327 -13.75 4.88 11.66
C MET A 327 -14.30 3.94 10.60
N VAL A 328 -14.79 4.52 9.49
CA VAL A 328 -15.53 3.81 8.45
C VAL A 328 -14.60 3.49 7.28
N ALA A 329 -14.68 2.28 6.75
CA ALA A 329 -13.87 1.94 5.58
C ALA A 329 -14.58 2.16 4.24
N GLY A 330 -13.96 2.93 3.35
CA GLY A 330 -14.45 3.31 2.02
C GLY A 330 -15.04 4.72 1.99
N GLY A 331 -14.57 5.54 1.03
CA GLY A 331 -15.03 6.93 0.84
C GLY A 331 -16.54 7.09 0.69
N GLY A 332 -17.19 6.29 -0.17
CA GLY A 332 -18.65 6.35 -0.30
C GLY A 332 -19.40 5.91 0.96
N ALA A 333 -18.88 4.89 1.66
CA ALA A 333 -19.49 4.42 2.89
C ALA A 333 -19.38 5.46 4.00
N SER A 334 -18.21 6.09 4.19
CA SER A 334 -18.04 7.12 5.24
C SER A 334 -19.00 8.29 5.06
N VAL A 335 -19.25 8.72 3.81
CA VAL A 335 -20.25 9.73 3.48
C VAL A 335 -21.67 9.27 3.86
N VAL A 336 -22.04 8.03 3.54
CA VAL A 336 -23.35 7.46 3.90
C VAL A 336 -23.56 7.37 5.42
N TYR A 337 -22.53 7.02 6.19
CA TYR A 337 -22.60 7.04 7.66
C TYR A 337 -22.75 8.46 8.20
N SER A 338 -22.00 9.43 7.66
CA SER A 338 -22.13 10.85 8.03
C SER A 338 -23.52 11.39 7.71
N ASP A 339 -24.09 11.04 6.55
CA ASP A 339 -25.47 11.37 6.16
C ASP A 339 -26.49 10.79 7.15
N ALA A 340 -26.35 9.52 7.54
CA ALA A 340 -27.24 8.89 8.52
C ALA A 340 -27.19 9.57 9.90
N ILE A 341 -25.99 9.89 10.39
CA ILE A 341 -25.81 10.59 11.68
C ILE A 341 -26.42 11.99 11.61
N ALA A 342 -26.19 12.70 10.50
CA ALA A 342 -26.70 14.03 10.27
C ALA A 342 -28.22 14.07 10.14
N ALA A 343 -28.81 13.11 9.42
CA ALA A 343 -30.26 12.98 9.24
C ALA A 343 -31.01 12.73 10.57
N LEU A 344 -30.35 12.09 11.55
CA LEU A 344 -30.89 11.89 12.89
C LEU A 344 -30.71 13.09 13.83
N GLY A 345 -30.16 14.21 13.35
CA GLY A 345 -30.00 15.44 14.12
C GLY A 345 -28.75 15.49 15.01
N TYR A 346 -27.74 14.64 14.75
CA TYR A 346 -26.49 14.57 15.52
C TYR A 346 -25.28 15.15 14.77
N ALA A 347 -25.51 16.03 13.78
CA ALA A 347 -24.44 16.63 12.97
C ALA A 347 -23.48 17.50 13.81
N ASP A 348 -23.99 18.19 14.82
CA ASP A 348 -23.23 19.00 15.78
C ASP A 348 -22.36 18.14 16.72
N GLN A 349 -22.78 16.91 16.99
CA GLN A 349 -22.05 15.95 17.82
C GLN A 349 -21.07 15.06 17.05
N LEU A 350 -21.05 15.14 15.72
CA LEU A 350 -20.12 14.41 14.87
C LEU A 350 -18.71 14.98 14.99
N ALA A 351 -17.82 14.18 15.57
CA ALA A 351 -16.49 14.63 15.93
C ALA A 351 -15.52 14.68 14.76
N ASN A 352 -15.66 13.73 13.83
CA ASN A 352 -14.77 13.59 12.69
C ASN A 352 -15.49 13.07 11.45
N TYR A 353 -14.96 13.45 10.28
CA TYR A 353 -15.11 12.73 9.04
C TYR A 353 -13.79 12.03 8.72
N GLY A 354 -13.84 10.77 8.31
CA GLY A 354 -12.65 10.06 7.88
C GLY A 354 -12.96 8.72 7.24
N GLU A 355 -11.99 8.20 6.48
CA GLU A 355 -12.09 6.89 5.87
C GLU A 355 -10.74 6.20 5.73
N TYR A 356 -10.78 4.88 5.64
CA TYR A 356 -9.66 4.05 5.20
C TYR A 356 -10.10 3.07 4.11
N SER A 357 -9.38 2.98 3.00
CA SER A 357 -9.69 2.08 1.88
C SER A 357 -8.47 1.77 1.01
N GLY A 358 -8.64 1.03 -0.10
CA GLY A 358 -7.51 0.62 -0.93
C GLY A 358 -6.63 -0.49 -0.32
N ALA A 359 -7.22 -1.35 0.52
CA ALA A 359 -6.54 -2.46 1.21
C ALA A 359 -5.28 -2.04 2.02
N PRO A 360 -5.42 -1.17 3.04
CA PRO A 360 -4.31 -0.80 3.89
C PRO A 360 -3.79 -2.01 4.67
N THR A 361 -2.51 -1.96 5.02
CA THR A 361 -1.85 -2.98 5.84
C THR A 361 -2.36 -2.96 7.28
N GLU A 362 -2.06 -4.02 8.04
CA GLU A 362 -2.34 -4.08 9.49
C GLU A 362 -1.75 -2.86 10.21
N THR A 363 -0.48 -2.53 9.95
CA THR A 363 0.23 -1.41 10.58
C THR A 363 -0.40 -0.07 10.23
N GLN A 364 -0.75 0.16 8.95
CA GLN A 364 -1.44 1.40 8.55
C GLN A 364 -2.80 1.54 9.22
N THR A 365 -3.56 0.45 9.31
CA THR A 365 -4.86 0.46 9.98
C THR A 365 -4.71 0.71 11.48
N TYR A 366 -3.66 0.15 12.09
CA TYR A 366 -3.31 0.41 13.49
C TYR A 366 -2.96 1.89 13.73
N GLU A 367 -2.08 2.51 12.93
CA GLU A 367 -1.71 3.93 13.13
C GLU A 367 -2.91 4.86 12.93
N TYR A 368 -3.77 4.56 11.95
CA TYR A 368 -5.02 5.28 11.74
C TYR A 368 -5.98 5.13 12.94
N ALA A 369 -6.20 3.90 13.41
CA ALA A 369 -7.06 3.63 14.55
C ALA A 369 -6.53 4.29 15.83
N LYS A 370 -5.25 4.11 16.13
CA LYS A 370 -4.55 4.73 17.26
C LYS A 370 -4.76 6.24 17.30
N THR A 371 -4.64 6.90 16.14
CA THR A 371 -4.83 8.35 16.03
C THR A 371 -6.26 8.78 16.42
N ILE A 372 -7.28 8.05 15.96
CA ILE A 372 -8.68 8.31 16.33
C ILE A 372 -8.94 8.04 17.81
N LEU A 373 -8.41 6.92 18.34
CA LEU A 373 -8.60 6.54 19.74
C LEU A 373 -7.94 7.54 20.69
N ASP A 374 -6.76 8.03 20.33
CA ASP A 374 -6.08 9.10 21.07
C ASP A 374 -6.94 10.37 21.09
N LEU A 375 -7.37 10.86 19.92
CA LEU A 375 -8.21 12.06 19.82
C LEU A 375 -9.50 11.96 20.64
N MET A 376 -10.21 10.83 20.56
CA MET A 376 -11.49 10.68 21.24
C MET A 376 -11.36 10.49 22.77
N THR A 377 -10.17 10.16 23.26
CA THR A 377 -9.90 9.93 24.71
C THR A 377 -9.09 11.06 25.36
N ARG A 378 -9.04 12.23 24.72
CA ARG A 378 -8.55 13.48 25.32
C ARG A 378 -9.67 14.20 26.08
N GLY A 379 -9.26 15.00 27.07
CA GLY A 379 -10.13 15.88 27.85
C GLY A 379 -10.93 15.15 28.93
N ASP A 380 -11.99 15.79 29.39
CA ASP A 380 -12.92 15.20 30.37
C ASP A 380 -13.89 14.23 29.69
N ALA A 381 -14.36 13.25 30.45
CA ALA A 381 -15.35 12.29 29.95
C ALA A 381 -16.68 13.00 29.65
N HIS A 382 -17.20 12.80 28.44
CA HIS A 382 -18.52 13.33 28.06
C HIS A 382 -19.61 12.72 28.96
N PRO A 383 -20.59 13.50 29.49
CA PRO A 383 -21.59 13.01 30.45
C PRO A 383 -22.35 11.76 29.97
N GLU A 384 -22.73 11.73 28.68
CA GLU A 384 -23.43 10.62 28.03
C GLU A 384 -22.51 9.54 27.42
N GLY A 385 -21.21 9.59 27.74
CA GLY A 385 -20.19 8.79 27.07
C GLY A 385 -20.02 9.13 25.58
N LYS A 386 -19.08 8.45 24.92
CA LYS A 386 -18.80 8.62 23.48
C LYS A 386 -19.18 7.35 22.69
N LEU A 387 -19.46 7.52 21.41
CA LEU A 387 -19.79 6.46 20.46
C LEU A 387 -18.69 6.35 19.41
N LEU A 388 -18.28 5.12 19.07
CA LEU A 388 -17.36 4.85 17.98
C LEU A 388 -18.01 3.89 16.97
N PHE A 389 -18.21 4.37 15.74
CA PHE A 389 -18.68 3.55 14.63
C PHE A 389 -17.50 3.00 13.81
N ILE A 390 -17.28 1.70 13.87
CA ILE A 390 -16.31 0.98 13.04
C ILE A 390 -17.08 0.30 11.90
N GLY A 391 -17.37 1.08 10.86
CA GLY A 391 -18.38 0.72 9.86
C GLY A 391 -17.85 0.48 8.44
N GLY A 392 -18.81 0.24 7.55
CA GLY A 392 -18.68 0.45 6.11
C GLY A 392 -19.30 -0.64 5.24
N GLY A 393 -19.23 -0.43 3.93
CA GLY A 393 -19.81 -1.34 2.94
C GLY A 393 -19.10 -2.69 2.86
N ILE A 394 -19.70 -3.64 2.16
CA ILE A 394 -19.06 -4.94 1.87
C ILE A 394 -17.83 -4.71 0.98
N ALA A 395 -16.63 -4.99 1.50
CA ALA A 395 -15.40 -4.78 0.75
C ALA A 395 -15.29 -5.73 -0.46
N ASN A 396 -14.66 -5.26 -1.53
CA ASN A 396 -14.32 -6.09 -2.69
C ASN A 396 -12.98 -6.82 -2.49
N PHE A 397 -11.93 -6.12 -2.06
CA PHE A 397 -10.57 -6.67 -1.95
C PHE A 397 -9.87 -6.38 -0.62
N THR A 398 -10.33 -5.40 0.16
CA THR A 398 -9.78 -5.15 1.50
C THR A 398 -10.01 -6.36 2.40
N ASN A 399 -8.93 -6.95 2.90
CA ASN A 399 -9.00 -8.06 3.85
C ASN A 399 -9.43 -7.55 5.23
N VAL A 400 -10.67 -7.85 5.61
CA VAL A 400 -11.28 -7.37 6.85
C VAL A 400 -10.53 -7.91 8.07
N ALA A 401 -10.13 -9.19 8.06
CA ALA A 401 -9.36 -9.77 9.17
C ALA A 401 -8.02 -9.04 9.39
N THR A 402 -7.28 -8.72 8.33
CA THR A 402 -6.01 -7.97 8.44
C THR A 402 -6.23 -6.56 9.00
N THR A 403 -7.21 -5.82 8.47
CA THR A 403 -7.51 -4.47 8.98
C THR A 403 -7.96 -4.50 10.43
N PHE A 404 -8.82 -5.47 10.80
CA PHE A 404 -9.34 -5.58 12.15
C PHE A 404 -8.28 -6.02 13.16
N LYS A 405 -7.25 -6.80 12.76
CA LYS A 405 -6.08 -7.06 13.62
C LYS A 405 -5.39 -5.76 14.06
N GLY A 406 -5.20 -4.82 13.13
CA GLY A 406 -4.62 -3.50 13.44
C GLY A 406 -5.50 -2.68 14.39
N ILE A 407 -6.82 -2.70 14.17
CA ILE A 407 -7.78 -2.02 15.05
C ILE A 407 -7.82 -2.67 16.44
N ILE A 408 -7.85 -3.99 16.53
CA ILE A 408 -7.84 -4.75 17.80
C ILE A 408 -6.59 -4.41 18.61
N ARG A 409 -5.43 -4.30 17.95
CA ARG A 409 -4.18 -3.89 18.58
C ARG A 409 -4.30 -2.50 19.21
N ALA A 410 -4.83 -1.53 18.46
CA ALA A 410 -5.04 -0.17 18.97
C ALA A 410 -6.09 -0.12 20.10
N LEU A 411 -7.22 -0.82 19.98
CA LEU A 411 -8.24 -0.89 21.03
C LEU A 411 -7.68 -1.48 22.33
N THR A 412 -6.83 -2.50 22.22
CA THR A 412 -6.18 -3.14 23.37
C THR A 412 -5.22 -2.19 24.09
N GLU A 413 -4.43 -1.42 23.34
CA GLU A 413 -3.53 -0.39 23.89
C GLU A 413 -4.31 0.73 24.61
N PHE A 414 -5.46 1.15 24.07
CA PHE A 414 -6.28 2.23 24.62
C PHE A 414 -7.36 1.77 25.62
N LYS A 415 -7.33 0.51 26.06
CA LYS A 415 -8.34 -0.11 26.94
C LYS A 415 -8.78 0.79 28.10
N GLN A 416 -7.82 1.27 28.90
CA GLN A 416 -8.14 2.04 30.11
C GLN A 416 -8.73 3.41 29.76
N ALA A 417 -8.22 4.06 28.72
CA ALA A 417 -8.71 5.36 28.26
C ALA A 417 -10.15 5.29 27.75
N LEU A 418 -10.49 4.22 27.02
CA LEU A 418 -11.83 3.95 26.51
C LEU A 418 -12.86 3.72 27.63
N ILE A 419 -12.47 2.97 28.67
CA ILE A 419 -13.30 2.73 29.85
C ILE A 419 -13.56 4.06 30.59
N ASN A 420 -12.52 4.85 30.82
CA ASN A 420 -12.63 6.14 31.52
C ASN A 420 -13.58 7.12 30.79
N HIS A 421 -13.60 7.08 29.45
CA HIS A 421 -14.47 7.92 28.62
C HIS A 421 -15.85 7.30 28.32
N LYS A 422 -16.17 6.14 28.92
CA LYS A 422 -17.44 5.41 28.73
C LYS A 422 -17.76 5.19 27.25
N VAL A 423 -16.76 4.81 26.46
CA VAL A 423 -16.91 4.59 25.02
C VAL A 423 -17.77 3.36 24.77
N ARG A 424 -18.68 3.44 23.79
CA ARG A 424 -19.43 2.29 23.24
C ARG A 424 -19.13 2.16 21.76
N ILE A 425 -18.83 0.94 21.31
CA ILE A 425 -18.35 0.66 19.96
C ILE A 425 -19.42 -0.12 19.19
N TYR A 426 -19.72 0.31 17.98
CA TYR A 426 -20.65 -0.34 17.07
C TYR A 426 -19.94 -0.68 15.77
N ILE A 427 -19.97 -1.96 15.38
CA ILE A 427 -19.21 -2.50 14.26
C ILE A 427 -20.17 -3.10 13.24
N ARG A 428 -20.04 -2.70 11.97
CA ARG A 428 -20.72 -3.37 10.84
C ARG A 428 -19.74 -3.47 9.69
N ARG A 429 -19.43 -4.69 9.24
CA ARG A 429 -18.51 -4.91 8.12
C ARG A 429 -18.77 -6.23 7.38
N GLY A 430 -18.52 -6.20 6.07
CA GLY A 430 -18.45 -7.39 5.20
C GLY A 430 -17.28 -7.31 4.23
N GLY A 431 -17.04 -8.39 3.48
CA GLY A 431 -15.97 -8.52 2.47
C GLY A 431 -14.96 -9.61 2.81
N PRO A 432 -13.81 -9.69 2.13
CA PRO A 432 -12.85 -10.77 2.30
C PRO A 432 -12.48 -11.03 3.77
N ASN A 433 -12.67 -12.27 4.22
CA ASN A 433 -12.36 -12.76 5.57
C ASN A 433 -13.06 -12.00 6.72
N TYR A 434 -14.25 -11.43 6.47
CA TYR A 434 -14.97 -10.66 7.49
C TYR A 434 -15.40 -11.49 8.70
N GLN A 435 -15.70 -12.77 8.52
CA GLN A 435 -16.15 -13.67 9.60
C GLN A 435 -15.09 -13.74 10.70
N GLU A 436 -13.81 -13.88 10.32
CA GLU A 436 -12.68 -13.94 11.24
C GLU A 436 -12.46 -12.59 11.93
N GLY A 437 -12.51 -11.49 11.19
CA GLY A 437 -12.42 -10.14 11.75
C GLY A 437 -13.51 -9.88 12.79
N LEU A 438 -14.77 -10.18 12.47
CA LEU A 438 -15.90 -10.00 13.40
C LEU A 438 -15.82 -10.94 14.60
N ARG A 439 -15.38 -12.20 14.41
CA ARG A 439 -15.15 -13.15 15.51
C ARG A 439 -14.12 -12.61 16.50
N ALA A 440 -12.99 -12.12 16.00
CA ALA A 440 -11.94 -11.54 16.83
C ALA A 440 -12.42 -10.29 17.58
N MET A 441 -13.24 -9.44 16.95
CA MET A 441 -13.86 -8.28 17.63
C MET A 441 -14.85 -8.67 18.73
N ARG A 442 -15.64 -9.73 18.54
CA ARG A 442 -16.53 -10.25 19.60
C ARG A 442 -15.75 -10.76 20.81
N GLN A 443 -14.69 -11.53 20.57
CA GLN A 443 -13.78 -12.02 21.61
C GLN A 443 -13.07 -10.87 22.35
N LEU A 444 -12.70 -9.82 21.62
CA LEU A 444 -12.16 -8.61 22.24
C LEU A 444 -13.18 -7.96 23.18
N GLY A 445 -14.45 -7.88 22.79
CA GLY A 445 -15.52 -7.33 23.65
C GLY A 445 -15.65 -8.02 25.01
N GLU A 446 -15.42 -9.33 25.07
CA GLU A 446 -15.44 -10.12 26.32
C GLU A 446 -14.29 -9.80 27.27
N THR A 447 -13.15 -9.34 26.75
CA THR A 447 -11.89 -9.16 27.52
C THR A 447 -11.50 -7.69 27.72
N LEU A 448 -11.97 -6.80 26.84
CA LEU A 448 -11.60 -5.39 26.84
C LEU A 448 -12.32 -4.59 27.95
N GLY A 449 -13.53 -5.02 28.37
CA GLY A 449 -14.33 -4.28 29.35
C GLY A 449 -15.00 -3.02 28.79
N VAL A 450 -15.04 -2.89 27.46
CA VAL A 450 -15.72 -1.83 26.70
C VAL A 450 -16.91 -2.48 25.98
N GLN A 451 -18.06 -1.81 25.91
CA GLN A 451 -19.22 -2.35 25.21
C GLN A 451 -18.98 -2.34 23.70
N ILE A 452 -18.96 -3.52 23.07
CA ILE A 452 -18.78 -3.69 21.62
C ILE A 452 -19.96 -4.47 21.04
N HIS A 453 -20.66 -3.87 20.08
CA HIS A 453 -21.76 -4.49 19.34
C HIS A 453 -21.31 -4.81 17.92
N VAL A 454 -21.38 -6.08 17.50
CA VAL A 454 -20.76 -6.57 16.26
C VAL A 454 -21.78 -7.17 15.30
N PHE A 455 -21.92 -6.57 14.12
CA PHE A 455 -22.87 -6.92 13.07
C PHE A 455 -22.15 -7.26 11.75
N GLY A 456 -22.73 -8.16 10.96
CA GLY A 456 -22.22 -8.56 9.63
C GLY A 456 -23.01 -7.94 8.46
N PRO A 457 -22.80 -8.45 7.23
CA PRO A 457 -23.45 -7.96 6.02
C PRO A 457 -24.95 -8.25 5.95
N GLU A 458 -25.48 -9.12 6.81
CA GLU A 458 -26.92 -9.34 7.00
C GLU A 458 -27.63 -8.10 7.57
N THR A 459 -26.90 -7.24 8.28
CA THR A 459 -27.39 -5.96 8.80
C THR A 459 -27.19 -4.86 7.76
N HIS A 460 -28.20 -4.02 7.53
CA HIS A 460 -28.10 -2.88 6.61
C HIS A 460 -26.95 -1.95 7.04
N ILE A 461 -26.24 -1.37 6.06
CA ILE A 461 -24.98 -0.65 6.27
C ILE A 461 -25.06 0.40 7.39
N THR A 462 -26.09 1.25 7.39
CA THR A 462 -26.26 2.32 8.38
C THR A 462 -27.10 1.95 9.59
N GLU A 463 -27.61 0.72 9.71
CA GLU A 463 -28.56 0.35 10.79
C GLU A 463 -27.96 0.46 12.19
N ILE A 464 -26.63 0.34 12.31
CA ILE A 464 -25.95 0.52 13.60
C ILE A 464 -26.02 1.96 14.12
N VAL A 465 -26.26 2.96 13.26
CA VAL A 465 -26.35 4.38 13.62
C VAL A 465 -27.61 4.69 14.45
N PRO A 466 -28.85 4.43 13.97
CA PRO A 466 -30.06 4.62 14.74
C PRO A 466 -30.11 3.71 15.98
N LEU A 467 -29.59 2.48 15.89
CA LEU A 467 -29.48 1.59 17.05
C LEU A 467 -28.64 2.22 18.19
N ALA A 468 -27.51 2.85 17.85
CA ALA A 468 -26.63 3.47 18.85
C ALA A 468 -27.15 4.81 19.37
N LEU A 469 -27.79 5.63 18.53
CA LEU A 469 -28.22 6.98 18.86
C LEU A 469 -29.62 7.03 19.47
N LEU A 470 -30.57 6.24 18.95
CA LEU A 470 -31.98 6.26 19.37
C LEU A 470 -32.37 5.05 20.23
N GLY A 471 -31.54 4.01 20.27
CA GLY A 471 -31.86 2.76 20.98
C GLY A 471 -32.97 1.92 20.31
N LYS A 472 -33.33 2.23 19.06
CA LYS A 472 -34.36 1.55 18.27
C LYS A 472 -33.91 1.39 16.81
N SER A 473 -34.46 0.38 16.12
CA SER A 473 -34.21 0.15 14.69
C SER A 473 -34.91 1.19 13.82
N SER A 474 -34.29 1.55 12.67
CA SER A 474 -34.88 2.48 11.70
C SER A 474 -36.05 1.90 10.89
N LEU A 475 -36.23 0.58 10.96
CA LEU A 475 -37.18 -0.18 10.13
C LEU A 475 -38.51 -0.49 10.82
N GLY A 476 -38.70 -0.10 12.10
CA GLY A 476 -39.86 -0.52 12.89
C GLY A 476 -39.93 -2.05 13.07
N ASP A 477 -40.85 -2.55 13.91
CA ASP A 477 -41.03 -3.99 14.16
C ASP A 477 -41.58 -4.78 12.92
N THR A 478 -41.44 -4.25 11.70
CA THR A 478 -42.11 -4.71 10.47
C THR A 478 -41.20 -5.41 9.46
N ILE A 479 -40.06 -5.96 9.88
CA ILE A 479 -39.47 -7.11 9.18
C ILE A 479 -39.73 -8.32 10.06
N PRO A 480 -40.44 -9.36 9.58
CA PRO A 480 -40.61 -10.57 10.37
C PRO A 480 -39.23 -11.04 10.79
N THR A 481 -39.03 -11.13 12.10
CA THR A 481 -37.94 -11.88 12.68
C THR A 481 -37.97 -13.25 12.01
N VAL A 482 -37.03 -13.49 11.08
CA VAL A 482 -36.63 -14.85 10.72
C VAL A 482 -35.95 -15.39 11.97
N SER A 483 -36.79 -15.74 12.92
CA SER A 483 -36.46 -16.44 14.14
C SER A 483 -36.09 -17.86 13.71
N GLY A 484 -34.81 -18.22 13.90
CA GLY A 484 -34.43 -19.63 13.97
C GLY A 484 -33.42 -20.15 12.95
N SER A 485 -32.82 -19.35 12.07
CA SER A 485 -31.64 -19.80 11.32
C SER A 485 -30.56 -18.71 11.27
N SER A 486 -29.72 -18.69 12.29
CA SER A 486 -28.39 -18.06 12.31
C SER A 486 -27.42 -18.71 11.29
N GLY A 487 -27.93 -19.53 10.38
CA GLY A 487 -27.20 -20.32 9.41
C GLY A 487 -26.93 -19.52 8.15
N ASN A 488 -25.66 -19.45 7.80
CA ASN A 488 -25.23 -19.01 6.48
C ASN A 488 -25.72 -20.07 5.48
N LEU A 489 -26.45 -19.72 4.41
CA LEU A 489 -26.80 -20.67 3.34
C LEU A 489 -25.57 -21.42 2.79
N PHE A 490 -24.39 -20.78 2.81
CA PHE A 490 -23.12 -21.39 2.44
C PHE A 490 -22.55 -22.35 3.50
N GLN A 491 -22.82 -22.08 4.79
CA GLN A 491 -22.33 -22.87 5.92
C GLN A 491 -23.25 -24.07 6.17
N ASP A 492 -24.58 -23.88 6.12
CA ASP A 492 -25.58 -24.94 6.24
C ASP A 492 -25.46 -25.98 5.12
N GLN A 493 -25.01 -25.59 3.92
CA GLN A 493 -24.77 -26.51 2.79
C GLN A 493 -23.44 -27.27 2.87
N ILE A 494 -22.46 -26.80 3.64
CA ILE A 494 -21.24 -27.58 3.96
C ILE A 494 -21.55 -28.63 5.03
N PHE A 495 -22.54 -28.36 5.89
CA PHE A 495 -22.87 -29.18 7.06
C PHE A 495 -24.08 -30.11 6.87
N GLU A 496 -24.56 -30.39 5.65
CA GLU A 496 -25.49 -31.51 5.46
C GLU A 496 -24.79 -32.82 5.87
N PRO A 497 -25.24 -33.52 6.93
CA PRO A 497 -24.67 -34.80 7.28
C PRO A 497 -25.26 -35.81 6.30
N SER A 498 -24.46 -36.25 5.33
CA SER A 498 -24.75 -37.45 4.54
C SER A 498 -24.77 -38.68 5.46
N THR A 499 -25.86 -38.83 6.21
CA THR A 499 -26.15 -40.01 7.02
C THR A 499 -27.27 -40.75 6.28
N PRO A 500 -27.00 -41.91 5.67
CA PRO A 500 -28.06 -42.70 5.06
C PRO A 500 -29.05 -43.10 6.16
N THR A 501 -30.32 -42.78 5.96
CA THR A 501 -31.43 -43.32 6.76
C THR A 501 -31.38 -44.84 6.71
N ALA A 502 -31.19 -45.45 7.88
CA ALA A 502 -31.17 -46.89 8.04
C ALA A 502 -32.51 -47.49 7.61
N SER A 503 -32.52 -48.13 6.43
CA SER A 503 -33.54 -49.12 6.10
C SER A 503 -33.05 -50.46 6.66
N ASN A 504 -33.85 -51.01 7.57
CA ASN A 504 -33.66 -52.33 8.15
C ASN A 504 -33.64 -53.39 7.05
N ASN A 505 -32.46 -53.94 6.75
CA ASN A 505 -32.32 -55.27 6.16
C ASN A 505 -31.06 -55.91 6.74
N ASN A 506 -31.26 -56.71 7.79
CA ASN A 506 -30.29 -57.64 8.33
C ASN A 506 -30.06 -58.76 7.30
N ASN A 507 -28.96 -58.68 6.54
CA ASN A 507 -28.18 -59.80 6.00
C ASN A 507 -27.17 -59.28 4.97
N ALA A 508 -25.94 -58.99 5.38
CA ALA A 508 -24.75 -59.10 4.53
C ALA A 508 -23.48 -58.95 5.38
N GLU A 509 -22.53 -59.86 5.15
CA GLU A 509 -21.24 -59.98 5.84
C GLU A 509 -20.37 -58.73 5.69
N SER A 510 -19.55 -58.48 6.71
CA SER A 510 -18.52 -57.43 6.76
C SER A 510 -17.51 -57.62 5.61
N PRO A 511 -17.26 -56.61 4.74
CA PRO A 511 -16.23 -56.75 3.72
C PRO A 511 -14.85 -56.69 4.39
N LYS A 512 -14.10 -57.78 4.29
CA LYS A 512 -12.66 -57.82 4.56
C LYS A 512 -11.96 -56.87 3.57
N LEU A 513 -11.18 -55.92 4.09
CA LEU A 513 -10.24 -55.13 3.31
C LEU A 513 -9.15 -56.07 2.76
N THR A 514 -9.31 -56.52 1.53
CA THR A 514 -8.21 -57.01 0.70
C THR A 514 -7.45 -55.80 0.16
N LEU A 515 -6.18 -55.68 0.57
CA LEU A 515 -5.21 -54.80 -0.06
C LEU A 515 -4.89 -55.40 -1.44
N GLU A 516 -5.54 -54.88 -2.49
CA GLU A 516 -5.01 -55.03 -3.84
C GLU A 516 -4.00 -53.90 -4.06
N GLU A 517 -2.77 -54.27 -4.41
CA GLU A 517 -1.73 -53.36 -4.88
C GLU A 517 -2.21 -52.75 -6.21
N ASP A 518 -2.58 -51.47 -6.19
CA ASP A 518 -2.90 -50.69 -7.38
C ASP A 518 -1.60 -50.40 -8.13
N ASP A 519 -1.30 -51.28 -9.09
CA ASP A 519 -0.17 -51.23 -10.01
C ASP A 519 -0.43 -50.27 -11.20
N SER A 520 -1.25 -49.23 -11.02
CA SER A 520 -1.48 -48.22 -12.05
C SER A 520 -0.30 -47.23 -12.12
N GLN A 521 0.27 -47.10 -13.32
CA GLN A 521 1.37 -46.17 -13.59
C GLN A 521 0.98 -44.72 -13.26
N PRO A 522 1.93 -43.88 -12.81
CA PRO A 522 1.67 -42.46 -12.56
C PRO A 522 1.17 -41.80 -13.85
N ALA A 523 -0.09 -41.35 -13.83
CA ALA A 523 -0.72 -40.66 -14.95
C ALA A 523 0.13 -39.47 -15.41
N ASN A 524 0.30 -39.37 -16.73
CA ASN A 524 1.13 -38.38 -17.40
C ASN A 524 0.69 -36.96 -16.98
N PRO A 525 1.61 -36.03 -16.60
CA PRO A 525 1.26 -34.66 -16.22
C PRO A 525 0.39 -33.93 -17.25
N ASN A 526 0.52 -34.30 -18.53
CA ASN A 526 -0.27 -33.74 -19.63
C ASN A 526 -1.77 -34.11 -19.58
N GLU A 527 -2.17 -35.16 -18.85
CA GLU A 527 -3.59 -35.60 -18.76
C GLU A 527 -4.42 -34.77 -17.74
N ARG A 528 -3.76 -33.99 -16.89
CA ARG A 528 -4.42 -33.10 -15.90
C ARG A 528 -4.54 -31.64 -16.37
N MET A 529 -4.06 -31.33 -17.58
CA MET A 529 -3.98 -29.97 -18.09
C MET A 529 -5.10 -29.71 -19.10
N THR A 530 -5.78 -28.57 -18.96
CA THR A 530 -6.84 -28.16 -19.89
C THR A 530 -6.29 -27.04 -20.78
N TYR A 531 -6.31 -27.24 -22.10
CA TYR A 531 -5.94 -26.22 -23.08
C TYR A 531 -7.22 -25.74 -23.77
N PHE A 532 -7.41 -24.42 -23.84
CA PHE A 532 -8.61 -23.82 -24.45
C PHE A 532 -8.30 -23.51 -25.93
N ASN A 533 -9.10 -24.07 -26.85
CA ASN A 533 -8.97 -23.81 -28.29
C ASN A 533 -9.64 -22.48 -28.68
N GLU A 534 -9.09 -21.84 -29.72
CA GLU A 534 -9.51 -20.55 -30.27
C GLU A 534 -10.94 -20.60 -30.85
N HIS A 535 -11.78 -19.64 -30.46
CA HIS A 535 -13.08 -19.41 -31.06
C HIS A 535 -13.14 -18.04 -31.73
N LEU A 536 -13.70 -18.01 -32.93
CA LEU A 536 -13.83 -16.82 -33.78
C LEU A 536 -14.64 -15.69 -33.11
N HIS A 537 -14.09 -14.48 -33.20
CA HIS A 537 -14.66 -13.23 -32.69
C HIS A 537 -16.11 -13.01 -33.14
N GLN A 538 -17.03 -12.88 -32.19
CA GLN A 538 -18.38 -12.41 -32.44
C GLN A 538 -18.46 -10.93 -32.07
N LYS A 539 -18.85 -10.07 -33.02
CA LYS A 539 -18.93 -8.62 -32.81
C LYS A 539 -20.02 -8.34 -31.77
N SER A 540 -19.63 -7.81 -30.61
CA SER A 540 -20.60 -7.43 -29.57
C SER A 540 -21.29 -6.12 -29.92
N GLU A 541 -22.57 -6.01 -29.54
CA GLU A 541 -23.31 -4.76 -29.59
C GLU A 541 -22.65 -3.72 -28.67
N TRP A 542 -22.65 -2.44 -29.08
CA TRP A 542 -21.97 -1.36 -28.33
C TRP A 542 -22.49 -1.21 -26.89
N PHE A 543 -23.77 -1.55 -26.65
CA PHE A 543 -24.39 -1.50 -25.34
C PHE A 543 -24.09 -2.72 -24.46
N ARG A 544 -23.48 -3.78 -25.02
CA ARG A 544 -23.06 -5.01 -24.33
C ARG A 544 -21.54 -5.19 -24.41
N PRO A 545 -20.73 -4.37 -23.72
CA PRO A 545 -19.27 -4.52 -23.75
C PRO A 545 -18.78 -5.86 -23.17
N PHE A 546 -19.59 -6.51 -22.34
CA PHE A 546 -19.25 -7.79 -21.72
C PHE A 546 -20.29 -8.86 -22.06
N THR A 547 -19.79 -10.04 -22.41
CA THR A 547 -20.54 -11.26 -22.69
C THR A 547 -19.91 -12.46 -21.98
N ASN A 548 -20.56 -13.62 -22.01
CA ASN A 548 -19.98 -14.87 -21.51
C ASN A 548 -18.79 -15.37 -22.33
N LYS A 549 -18.48 -14.74 -23.47
CA LYS A 549 -17.32 -15.05 -24.33
C LYS A 549 -16.17 -14.05 -24.20
N THR A 550 -16.36 -12.93 -23.48
CA THR A 550 -15.35 -11.88 -23.31
C THR A 550 -14.04 -12.46 -22.75
N ARG A 551 -12.91 -12.11 -23.37
CA ARG A 551 -11.56 -12.49 -22.94
C ARG A 551 -10.75 -11.23 -22.63
N SER A 552 -9.89 -11.31 -21.62
CA SER A 552 -9.19 -10.17 -21.06
C SER A 552 -7.71 -10.43 -20.84
N ILE A 553 -6.92 -9.36 -20.95
CA ILE A 553 -5.55 -9.29 -20.42
C ILE A 553 -5.58 -8.60 -19.07
N VAL A 554 -4.85 -9.15 -18.10
CA VAL A 554 -4.59 -8.46 -16.82
C VAL A 554 -3.20 -7.83 -16.88
N TYR A 555 -3.12 -6.50 -16.87
CA TYR A 555 -1.86 -5.76 -16.86
C TYR A 555 -1.42 -5.55 -15.40
N GLY A 556 -0.39 -6.26 -14.97
CA GLY A 556 0.11 -6.31 -13.60
C GLY A 556 0.09 -7.73 -12.99
N MET A 557 0.97 -7.99 -12.03
CA MET A 557 1.07 -9.29 -11.33
C MET A 557 -0.01 -9.40 -10.24
N GLN A 558 -1.23 -9.78 -10.62
CA GLN A 558 -2.40 -9.83 -9.73
C GLN A 558 -3.05 -11.22 -9.62
N PRO A 559 -2.36 -12.23 -9.07
CA PRO A 559 -2.85 -13.60 -9.04
C PRO A 559 -4.17 -13.77 -8.26
N ARG A 560 -4.38 -13.04 -7.16
CA ARG A 560 -5.64 -13.14 -6.40
C ARG A 560 -6.83 -12.62 -7.19
N ALA A 561 -6.67 -11.52 -7.92
CA ALA A 561 -7.73 -10.97 -8.77
C ALA A 561 -8.03 -11.91 -9.93
N VAL A 562 -6.99 -12.44 -10.59
CA VAL A 562 -7.13 -13.42 -11.69
C VAL A 562 -7.82 -14.69 -11.20
N GLN A 563 -7.39 -15.28 -10.07
CA GLN A 563 -8.06 -16.45 -9.50
C GLN A 563 -9.54 -16.15 -9.20
N GLY A 564 -9.82 -15.01 -8.56
CA GLY A 564 -11.19 -14.60 -8.29
C GLY A 564 -12.05 -14.45 -9.55
N MET A 565 -11.49 -13.95 -10.65
CA MET A 565 -12.16 -13.89 -11.96
C MET A 565 -12.46 -15.29 -12.49
N LEU A 566 -11.48 -16.20 -12.46
CA LEU A 566 -11.64 -17.59 -12.88
C LEU A 566 -12.69 -18.34 -12.04
N ASP A 567 -12.72 -18.13 -10.73
CA ASP A 567 -13.72 -18.74 -9.84
C ASP A 567 -15.13 -18.25 -10.22
N PHE A 568 -15.29 -16.94 -10.44
CA PHE A 568 -16.54 -16.36 -10.90
C PHE A 568 -16.97 -16.93 -12.26
N ASP A 569 -16.03 -17.05 -13.21
CA ASP A 569 -16.30 -17.59 -14.53
C ASP A 569 -16.77 -19.05 -14.47
N PHE A 570 -16.13 -19.86 -13.62
CA PHE A 570 -16.53 -21.25 -13.37
C PHE A 570 -17.93 -21.33 -12.74
N MET A 571 -18.22 -20.48 -11.75
CA MET A 571 -19.56 -20.38 -11.15
C MET A 571 -20.62 -19.98 -12.19
N CYS A 572 -20.27 -19.08 -13.10
CA CYS A 572 -21.15 -18.66 -14.18
C CYS A 572 -21.31 -19.71 -15.29
N LYS A 573 -20.68 -20.90 -15.15
CA LYS A 573 -20.67 -21.98 -16.14
C LYS A 573 -20.18 -21.50 -17.52
N ARG A 574 -19.15 -20.65 -17.53
CA ARG A 574 -18.48 -20.26 -18.77
C ARG A 574 -17.69 -21.43 -19.35
N ASP A 575 -17.58 -21.46 -20.67
CA ASP A 575 -16.79 -22.49 -21.37
C ASP A 575 -15.28 -22.23 -21.28
N SER A 576 -14.88 -20.96 -21.10
CA SER A 576 -13.48 -20.57 -21.01
C SER A 576 -13.25 -19.49 -19.92
N PRO A 577 -12.06 -19.48 -19.29
CA PRO A 577 -11.62 -18.40 -18.42
C PRO A 577 -11.73 -17.05 -19.12
N SER A 578 -12.16 -16.03 -18.38
CA SER A 578 -12.18 -14.66 -18.89
C SER A 578 -10.79 -14.03 -18.95
N VAL A 579 -9.80 -14.53 -18.22
CA VAL A 579 -8.40 -14.09 -18.34
C VAL A 579 -7.67 -14.99 -19.34
N ALA A 580 -7.15 -14.39 -20.41
CA ALA A 580 -6.35 -15.09 -21.41
C ALA A 580 -4.87 -15.14 -21.02
N CYS A 581 -4.32 -14.00 -20.60
CA CYS A 581 -2.94 -13.89 -20.14
C CYS A 581 -2.75 -12.69 -19.22
N MET A 582 -1.56 -12.59 -18.65
CA MET A 582 -1.12 -11.45 -17.86
C MET A 582 0.05 -10.75 -18.54
N VAL A 583 0.20 -9.44 -18.30
CA VAL A 583 1.37 -8.66 -18.74
C VAL A 583 2.08 -8.10 -17.51
N TYR A 584 3.37 -8.39 -17.36
CA TYR A 584 4.20 -7.92 -16.25
C TYR A 584 5.61 -7.56 -16.73
N PRO A 585 5.95 -6.27 -16.85
CA PRO A 585 7.17 -5.82 -17.54
C PRO A 585 8.47 -6.03 -16.74
N PHE A 586 8.40 -6.33 -15.44
CA PHE A 586 9.58 -6.42 -14.55
C PHE A 586 10.18 -7.83 -14.45
N GLY A 587 9.71 -8.79 -15.25
CA GLY A 587 10.19 -10.17 -15.24
C GLY A 587 10.24 -10.79 -16.64
N GLY A 588 10.84 -11.98 -16.74
CA GLY A 588 10.81 -12.78 -17.96
C GLY A 588 9.45 -13.43 -18.20
N SER A 589 9.13 -13.75 -19.46
CA SER A 589 7.94 -14.52 -19.80
C SER A 589 7.94 -15.87 -19.08
N HIS A 590 6.83 -16.19 -18.41
CA HIS A 590 6.65 -17.45 -17.68
C HIS A 590 5.19 -17.86 -17.67
N VAL A 591 4.86 -18.98 -17.04
CA VAL A 591 3.48 -19.42 -16.82
C VAL A 591 3.17 -19.41 -15.33
N GLN A 592 1.97 -18.99 -14.98
CA GLN A 592 1.49 -18.98 -13.60
C GLN A 592 0.34 -19.97 -13.43
N LYS A 593 0.38 -20.71 -12.33
CA LYS A 593 -0.65 -21.69 -11.96
C LYS A 593 -1.86 -21.01 -11.36
N PHE A 594 -3.04 -21.46 -11.79
CA PHE A 594 -4.36 -21.07 -11.31
C PHE A 594 -5.26 -22.29 -11.20
N TYR A 595 -6.45 -22.12 -10.64
CA TYR A 595 -7.50 -23.14 -10.60
C TYR A 595 -8.67 -22.78 -11.51
N TRP A 596 -9.17 -23.79 -12.24
CA TRP A 596 -10.43 -23.77 -12.94
C TRP A 596 -11.35 -24.83 -12.30
N GLY A 597 -12.15 -24.39 -11.32
CA GLY A 597 -12.84 -25.29 -10.40
C GLY A 597 -11.83 -26.07 -9.56
N THR A 598 -11.77 -27.38 -9.72
CA THR A 598 -10.83 -28.26 -9.01
C THR A 598 -9.55 -28.56 -9.79
N LYS A 599 -9.45 -28.15 -11.06
CA LYS A 599 -8.31 -28.47 -11.94
C LYS A 599 -7.30 -27.34 -11.93
N GLU A 600 -6.01 -27.66 -11.86
CA GLU A 600 -4.95 -26.68 -12.13
C GLU A 600 -4.96 -26.29 -13.62
N THR A 601 -4.77 -25.01 -13.89
CA THR A 601 -4.60 -24.43 -15.23
C THR A 601 -3.40 -23.49 -15.24
N LEU A 602 -2.83 -23.25 -16.43
CA LEU A 602 -1.70 -22.36 -16.62
C LEU A 602 -2.13 -21.15 -17.43
N ILE A 603 -1.86 -19.96 -16.91
CA ILE A 603 -2.03 -18.69 -17.63
C ILE A 603 -0.65 -18.13 -17.94
N PRO A 604 -0.34 -17.79 -19.21
CA PRO A 604 0.94 -17.21 -19.57
C PRO A 604 1.05 -15.76 -19.08
N VAL A 605 2.27 -15.39 -18.69
CA VAL A 605 2.65 -14.03 -18.28
C VAL A 605 3.69 -13.53 -19.28
N PHE A 606 3.42 -12.42 -19.94
CA PHE A 606 4.29 -11.79 -20.93
C PHE A 606 4.96 -10.54 -20.38
N THR A 607 6.16 -10.25 -20.88
CA THR A 607 6.86 -9.00 -20.56
C THR A 607 6.29 -7.80 -21.31
N THR A 608 5.76 -8.00 -22.53
CA THR A 608 5.24 -6.91 -23.39
C THR A 608 3.78 -7.11 -23.74
N LEU A 609 3.05 -6.00 -23.90
CA LEU A 609 1.64 -6.04 -24.31
C LEU A 609 1.49 -6.54 -25.75
N LYS A 610 2.41 -6.13 -26.64
CA LYS A 610 2.43 -6.57 -28.04
C LYS A 610 2.44 -8.10 -28.18
N GLU A 611 3.34 -8.79 -27.48
CA GLU A 611 3.41 -10.25 -27.55
C GLU A 611 2.11 -10.92 -27.05
N ALA A 612 1.51 -10.35 -25.99
CA ALA A 612 0.25 -10.83 -25.45
C ALA A 612 -0.90 -10.69 -26.46
N ILE A 613 -1.01 -9.54 -27.11
CA ILE A 613 -2.07 -9.25 -28.09
C ILE A 613 -1.89 -10.10 -29.34
N ASP A 614 -0.66 -10.22 -29.87
CA ASP A 614 -0.36 -11.05 -31.04
C ASP A 614 -0.71 -12.53 -30.82
N LYS A 615 -0.59 -13.03 -29.57
CA LYS A 615 -0.90 -14.42 -29.19
C LYS A 615 -2.37 -14.67 -28.85
N PHE A 616 -3.12 -13.64 -28.52
CA PHE A 616 -4.51 -13.76 -28.07
C PHE A 616 -5.41 -12.79 -28.85
N PRO A 617 -5.67 -13.06 -30.15
CA PRO A 617 -6.44 -12.17 -31.02
C PRO A 617 -7.90 -12.03 -30.60
N GLU A 618 -8.41 -12.91 -29.74
CA GLU A 618 -9.78 -12.90 -29.23
C GLU A 618 -10.01 -11.96 -28.03
N VAL A 619 -8.94 -11.41 -27.44
CA VAL A 619 -9.03 -10.51 -26.29
C VAL A 619 -9.56 -9.15 -26.73
N ASP A 620 -10.59 -8.64 -26.06
CA ASP A 620 -11.18 -7.32 -26.30
C ASP A 620 -11.16 -6.41 -25.06
N VAL A 621 -10.73 -6.92 -23.91
CA VAL A 621 -10.69 -6.19 -22.63
C VAL A 621 -9.28 -6.19 -22.03
N VAL A 622 -8.86 -5.06 -21.48
CA VAL A 622 -7.67 -4.99 -20.61
C VAL A 622 -8.07 -4.49 -19.22
N VAL A 623 -7.71 -5.25 -18.18
CA VAL A 623 -7.83 -4.82 -16.78
C VAL A 623 -6.47 -4.32 -16.31
N ASN A 624 -6.33 -2.99 -16.19
CA ASN A 624 -5.07 -2.33 -15.92
C ASN A 624 -4.86 -2.03 -14.43
N PHE A 625 -3.96 -2.81 -13.79
CA PHE A 625 -3.52 -2.65 -12.42
C PHE A 625 -2.16 -1.93 -12.30
N ALA A 626 -1.74 -1.20 -13.34
CA ALA A 626 -0.59 -0.29 -13.25
C ALA A 626 -0.78 0.71 -12.10
N SER A 627 0.32 1.20 -11.52
CA SER A 627 0.27 2.23 -10.47
C SER A 627 -0.15 3.58 -11.06
N CYS A 628 -0.62 4.52 -10.24
CA CYS A 628 -0.95 5.89 -10.68
C CYS A 628 0.18 6.59 -11.44
N ARG A 629 1.44 6.19 -11.21
CA ARG A 629 2.64 6.71 -11.89
C ARG A 629 2.88 6.14 -13.29
N SER A 630 2.36 4.94 -13.57
CA SER A 630 2.61 4.19 -14.81
C SER A 630 1.35 3.96 -15.64
N VAL A 631 0.18 4.29 -15.09
CA VAL A 631 -1.12 4.03 -15.70
C VAL A 631 -1.37 4.90 -16.94
N PHE A 632 -0.82 6.12 -16.97
CA PHE A 632 -0.91 6.98 -18.14
C PHE A 632 -0.23 6.33 -19.35
N ASP A 633 1.04 5.97 -19.22
CA ASP A 633 1.81 5.39 -20.33
C ASP A 633 1.30 4.00 -20.73
N SER A 634 1.03 3.12 -19.76
CA SER A 634 0.50 1.78 -20.05
C SER A 634 -0.87 1.83 -20.74
N THR A 635 -1.75 2.77 -20.37
CA THR A 635 -3.05 2.92 -21.05
C THR A 635 -2.91 3.46 -22.46
N ARG A 636 -1.95 4.37 -22.71
CA ARG A 636 -1.66 4.85 -24.06
C ARG A 636 -1.07 3.74 -24.94
N GLU A 637 -0.19 2.90 -24.41
CA GLU A 637 0.28 1.69 -25.10
C GLU A 637 -0.89 0.76 -25.45
N ILE A 638 -1.82 0.52 -24.51
CA ILE A 638 -3.03 -0.28 -24.76
C ILE A 638 -3.87 0.31 -25.90
N PHE A 639 -4.00 1.64 -25.95
CA PHE A 639 -4.75 2.33 -26.99
C PHE A 639 -4.16 2.18 -28.39
N GLU A 640 -2.86 1.91 -28.55
CA GLU A 640 -2.27 1.60 -29.85
C GLU A 640 -2.91 0.36 -30.50
N PHE A 641 -3.43 -0.57 -29.68
CA PHE A 641 -4.10 -1.79 -30.10
C PHE A 641 -5.64 -1.68 -30.08
N SER A 642 -6.19 -0.46 -30.16
CA SER A 642 -7.63 -0.20 -30.10
C SER A 642 -8.46 -0.83 -31.23
N GLU A 643 -7.81 -1.35 -32.29
CA GLU A 643 -8.49 -2.15 -33.30
C GLU A 643 -9.08 -3.43 -32.71
N GLN A 644 -8.35 -4.04 -31.78
CA GLN A 644 -8.74 -5.24 -31.05
C GLN A 644 -9.32 -4.92 -29.66
N ILE A 645 -8.63 -4.09 -28.87
CA ILE A 645 -9.06 -3.75 -27.50
C ILE A 645 -10.18 -2.71 -27.54
N LYS A 646 -11.35 -3.05 -26.98
CA LYS A 646 -12.54 -2.20 -26.97
C LYS A 646 -12.92 -1.68 -25.59
N THR A 647 -12.42 -2.32 -24.52
CA THR A 647 -12.66 -1.85 -23.16
C THR A 647 -11.38 -1.89 -22.33
N VAL A 648 -11.12 -0.83 -21.57
CA VAL A 648 -10.02 -0.77 -20.60
C VAL A 648 -10.58 -0.40 -19.24
N ALA A 649 -10.29 -1.22 -18.22
CA ALA A 649 -10.61 -0.89 -16.84
C ALA A 649 -9.35 -0.38 -16.14
N ILE A 650 -9.38 0.87 -15.66
CA ILE A 650 -8.26 1.51 -14.98
C ILE A 650 -8.47 1.44 -13.47
N ILE A 651 -7.73 0.57 -12.79
CA ILE A 651 -7.94 0.34 -11.35
C ILE A 651 -7.27 1.40 -10.47
N ALA A 652 -6.17 1.99 -10.95
CA ALA A 652 -5.35 2.94 -10.20
C ALA A 652 -6.16 4.15 -9.69
N GLU A 653 -6.02 4.46 -8.39
CA GLU A 653 -6.49 5.71 -7.79
C GLU A 653 -5.36 6.75 -7.76
N GLY A 654 -5.70 8.03 -7.83
CA GLY A 654 -4.73 9.13 -7.77
C GLY A 654 -4.08 9.43 -9.12
N VAL A 655 -4.81 9.28 -10.21
CA VAL A 655 -4.35 9.67 -11.55
C VAL A 655 -4.51 11.18 -11.71
N PRO A 656 -3.47 11.92 -12.17
CA PRO A 656 -3.59 13.36 -12.42
C PRO A 656 -4.77 13.72 -13.32
N GLU A 657 -5.56 14.73 -12.91
CA GLU A 657 -6.77 15.18 -13.60
C GLU A 657 -6.48 15.52 -15.07
N ARG A 658 -5.34 16.17 -15.34
CA ARG A 658 -4.87 16.47 -16.70
C ARG A 658 -4.60 15.19 -17.50
N ARG A 659 -3.96 14.18 -16.90
CA ARG A 659 -3.65 12.89 -17.54
C ARG A 659 -4.93 12.09 -17.79
N ALA A 660 -5.85 12.05 -16.84
CA ALA A 660 -7.15 11.39 -17.00
C ALA A 660 -7.94 11.97 -18.19
N ARG A 661 -7.96 13.30 -18.33
CA ARG A 661 -8.60 13.97 -19.49
C ARG A 661 -7.94 13.60 -20.82
N GLN A 662 -6.60 13.52 -20.85
CA GLN A 662 -5.86 13.07 -22.04
C GLN A 662 -6.23 11.65 -22.45
N LEU A 663 -6.30 10.72 -21.48
CA LEU A 663 -6.73 9.34 -21.73
C LEU A 663 -8.17 9.29 -22.24
N LEU A 664 -9.08 10.05 -21.63
CA LEU A 664 -10.48 10.12 -22.06
C LEU A 664 -10.62 10.64 -23.49
N TYR A 665 -9.90 11.70 -23.83
CA TYR A 665 -9.91 12.26 -25.18
C TYR A 665 -9.44 11.23 -26.21
N GLU A 666 -8.31 10.56 -25.94
CA GLU A 666 -7.77 9.52 -26.81
C GLU A 666 -8.72 8.30 -26.92
N ALA A 667 -9.32 7.88 -25.81
CA ALA A 667 -10.31 6.80 -25.78
C ALA A 667 -11.53 7.10 -26.65
N SER A 668 -12.04 8.32 -26.63
CA SER A 668 -13.15 8.76 -27.47
C SER A 668 -12.81 8.70 -28.96
N GLN A 669 -11.62 9.18 -29.36
CA GLN A 669 -11.15 9.11 -30.74
C GLN A 669 -11.02 7.66 -31.24
N ARG A 670 -10.56 6.77 -30.35
CA ARG A 670 -10.34 5.35 -30.65
C ARG A 670 -11.57 4.48 -30.42
N LYS A 671 -12.68 5.05 -29.92
CA LYS A 671 -13.93 4.35 -29.58
C LYS A 671 -13.71 3.20 -28.58
N VAL A 672 -12.88 3.45 -27.56
CA VAL A 672 -12.60 2.51 -26.47
C VAL A 672 -13.39 2.93 -25.23
N LEU A 673 -14.12 2.00 -24.63
CA LEU A 673 -14.80 2.23 -23.35
C LEU A 673 -13.76 2.18 -22.22
N VAL A 674 -13.67 3.24 -21.42
CA VAL A 674 -12.79 3.30 -20.25
C VAL A 674 -13.62 3.29 -18.97
N ILE A 675 -13.46 2.27 -18.12
CA ILE A 675 -14.09 2.21 -16.79
C ILE A 675 -13.03 2.55 -15.75
N GLY A 676 -13.25 3.60 -14.94
CA GLY A 676 -12.23 4.20 -14.08
C GLY A 676 -11.66 5.50 -14.66
N PRO A 677 -10.58 6.09 -14.12
CA PRO A 677 -9.72 5.55 -13.05
C PRO A 677 -10.37 5.51 -11.66
N ALA A 678 -9.62 5.07 -10.65
CA ALA A 678 -10.06 4.95 -9.26
C ALA A 678 -11.33 4.10 -9.10
N THR A 679 -11.36 2.93 -9.76
CA THR A 679 -12.50 2.01 -9.71
C THR A 679 -12.09 0.60 -9.32
N VAL A 680 -13.03 -0.14 -8.75
CA VAL A 680 -12.92 -1.60 -8.65
C VAL A 680 -13.25 -2.29 -9.98
N GLY A 681 -13.97 -1.61 -10.87
CA GLY A 681 -14.42 -2.10 -12.16
C GLY A 681 -15.95 -2.23 -12.23
N GLY A 682 -16.42 -3.44 -12.49
CA GLY A 682 -17.82 -3.76 -12.72
C GLY A 682 -18.04 -5.27 -12.81
N ILE A 683 -19.30 -5.67 -12.71
CA ILE A 683 -19.72 -7.06 -12.75
C ILE A 683 -20.96 -7.21 -13.62
N LYS A 684 -20.92 -8.19 -14.52
CA LYS A 684 -22.06 -8.66 -15.30
C LYS A 684 -22.31 -10.12 -14.95
N PRO A 685 -23.22 -10.39 -13.99
CA PRO A 685 -23.54 -11.75 -13.55
C PRO A 685 -23.82 -12.72 -14.69
N GLY A 686 -23.21 -13.91 -14.64
CA GLY A 686 -23.27 -14.91 -15.70
C GLY A 686 -22.34 -14.65 -16.91
N CYS A 687 -21.68 -13.49 -16.96
CA CYS A 687 -20.86 -13.07 -18.10
C CYS A 687 -19.41 -12.79 -17.71
N PHE A 688 -19.13 -11.70 -16.99
CA PHE A 688 -17.76 -11.26 -16.75
C PHE A 688 -17.69 -10.39 -15.50
N LYS A 689 -16.59 -10.48 -14.75
CA LYS A 689 -16.28 -9.52 -13.68
C LYS A 689 -14.91 -8.92 -13.89
N ILE A 690 -14.77 -7.63 -13.62
CA ILE A 690 -13.50 -6.91 -13.72
C ILE A 690 -12.75 -7.06 -12.39
N GLY A 691 -11.61 -7.75 -12.43
CA GLY A 691 -10.67 -7.85 -11.32
C GLY A 691 -11.33 -8.31 -10.02
N ASN A 692 -11.30 -7.44 -9.01
CA ASN A 692 -11.76 -7.76 -7.67
C ASN A 692 -13.25 -7.49 -7.41
N THR A 693 -14.02 -7.04 -8.41
CA THR A 693 -15.43 -6.64 -8.20
C THR A 693 -16.27 -7.79 -7.64
N GLY A 694 -17.11 -7.52 -6.63
CA GLY A 694 -17.93 -8.52 -5.95
C GLY A 694 -17.17 -9.37 -4.93
N GLY A 695 -15.84 -9.22 -4.85
CA GLY A 695 -14.99 -9.87 -3.85
C GLY A 695 -14.91 -11.39 -3.96
N MET A 696 -14.85 -12.04 -2.79
CA MET A 696 -14.70 -13.48 -2.65
C MET A 696 -16.00 -14.22 -3.03
N MET A 697 -15.86 -15.52 -3.28
CA MET A 697 -16.94 -16.38 -3.74
C MET A 697 -18.14 -16.42 -2.79
N ASP A 698 -17.92 -16.30 -1.48
CA ASP A 698 -18.98 -16.24 -0.48
C ASP A 698 -19.96 -15.08 -0.76
N ASN A 699 -19.42 -13.91 -1.13
CA ASN A 699 -20.23 -12.76 -1.53
C ASN A 699 -20.85 -12.91 -2.93
N ILE A 700 -20.15 -13.54 -3.87
CA ILE A 700 -20.72 -13.88 -5.20
C ILE A 700 -21.95 -14.78 -5.04
N VAL A 701 -21.92 -15.76 -4.13
CA VAL A 701 -23.08 -16.61 -3.83
C VAL A 701 -24.15 -15.84 -3.07
N SER A 702 -23.80 -15.16 -1.98
CA SER A 702 -24.79 -14.50 -1.11
C SER A 702 -25.56 -13.38 -1.79
N SER A 703 -24.89 -12.63 -2.67
CA SER A 703 -25.52 -11.59 -3.52
C SER A 703 -26.03 -12.15 -4.86
N ARG A 704 -25.98 -13.48 -5.04
CA ARG A 704 -26.46 -14.21 -6.22
C ARG A 704 -25.92 -13.64 -7.54
N LEU A 705 -24.62 -13.38 -7.60
CA LEU A 705 -23.94 -12.75 -8.73
C LEU A 705 -23.48 -13.75 -9.81
N TYR A 706 -23.68 -15.06 -9.61
CA TYR A 706 -23.35 -16.10 -10.60
C TYR A 706 -24.37 -16.22 -11.75
N ARG A 707 -25.49 -15.49 -11.68
CA ARG A 707 -26.56 -15.48 -12.69
C ARG A 707 -27.18 -14.09 -12.85
N THR A 708 -27.67 -13.80 -14.05
CA THR A 708 -28.22 -12.48 -14.40
C THR A 708 -29.62 -12.27 -13.83
N GLY A 709 -29.89 -11.07 -13.31
CA GLY A 709 -31.22 -10.55 -12.99
C GLY A 709 -31.65 -9.45 -13.96
N SER A 710 -32.53 -8.55 -13.53
CA SER A 710 -33.14 -7.51 -14.39
C SER A 710 -32.68 -6.08 -14.08
N VAL A 711 -31.86 -5.87 -13.05
CA VAL A 711 -31.53 -4.53 -12.53
C VAL A 711 -30.12 -4.09 -12.93
N GLY A 712 -30.01 -3.02 -13.72
CA GLY A 712 -28.73 -2.41 -14.08
C GLY A 712 -28.40 -1.26 -13.15
N TYR A 713 -27.19 -1.23 -12.57
CA TYR A 713 -26.78 -0.12 -11.69
C TYR A 713 -25.48 0.55 -12.14
N VAL A 714 -25.35 1.83 -11.78
CA VAL A 714 -24.13 2.60 -11.91
C VAL A 714 -23.86 3.41 -10.64
N SER A 715 -22.61 3.41 -10.19
CA SER A 715 -22.17 4.13 -8.98
C SER A 715 -20.79 4.76 -9.18
N LYS A 716 -20.45 5.82 -8.44
CA LYS A 716 -19.05 6.27 -8.32
C LYS A 716 -18.21 5.35 -7.44
N SER A 717 -18.74 4.95 -6.28
CA SER A 717 -17.97 4.23 -5.27
C SER A 717 -17.91 2.72 -5.52
N GLY A 718 -16.69 2.17 -5.60
CA GLY A 718 -16.49 0.72 -5.66
C GLY A 718 -16.95 -0.02 -4.39
N GLY A 719 -16.85 0.59 -3.21
CA GLY A 719 -17.36 -0.02 -1.97
C GLY A 719 -18.88 -0.09 -1.95
N MET A 720 -19.55 1.00 -2.36
CA MET A 720 -21.01 1.03 -2.42
C MET A 720 -21.56 0.20 -3.57
N SER A 721 -20.83 -0.01 -4.66
CA SER A 721 -21.26 -0.92 -5.73
C SER A 721 -21.49 -2.34 -5.21
N ASN A 722 -20.66 -2.80 -4.28
CA ASN A 722 -20.85 -4.12 -3.66
C ASN A 722 -21.96 -4.13 -2.60
N GLU A 723 -22.21 -3.00 -1.93
CA GLU A 723 -23.42 -2.85 -1.11
C GLU A 723 -24.69 -2.85 -1.97
N LEU A 724 -24.66 -2.25 -3.16
CA LEU A 724 -25.75 -2.30 -4.13
C LEU A 724 -25.98 -3.74 -4.63
N ASN A 725 -24.94 -4.53 -4.87
CA ASN A 725 -25.10 -5.96 -5.16
C ASN A 725 -25.95 -6.65 -4.07
N ASN A 726 -25.62 -6.43 -2.80
CA ASN A 726 -26.35 -6.99 -1.67
C ASN A 726 -27.80 -6.45 -1.59
N ILE A 727 -28.01 -5.13 -1.68
CA ILE A 727 -29.34 -4.51 -1.64
C ILE A 727 -30.23 -5.02 -2.78
N VAL A 728 -29.73 -5.00 -4.02
CA VAL A 728 -30.46 -5.43 -5.22
C VAL A 728 -30.81 -6.92 -5.13
N SER A 729 -29.87 -7.77 -4.68
CA SER A 729 -30.11 -9.21 -4.55
C SER A 729 -31.20 -9.58 -3.54
N ARG A 730 -31.38 -8.75 -2.49
CA ARG A 730 -32.39 -8.97 -1.44
C ARG A 730 -33.77 -8.42 -1.79
N THR A 731 -33.84 -7.48 -2.73
CA THR A 731 -35.06 -6.71 -3.03
C THR A 731 -35.65 -7.01 -4.41
N THR A 732 -34.89 -7.66 -5.30
CA THR A 732 -35.25 -7.92 -6.70
C THR A 732 -34.82 -9.32 -7.15
N ASP A 733 -34.93 -9.67 -8.44
CA ASP A 733 -34.35 -10.91 -9.01
C ASP A 733 -32.82 -10.89 -9.11
N GLY A 734 -32.20 -9.71 -8.98
CA GLY A 734 -30.76 -9.53 -8.91
C GLY A 734 -30.19 -8.60 -9.98
N VAL A 735 -28.87 -8.49 -9.99
CA VAL A 735 -28.14 -7.56 -10.86
C VAL A 735 -28.08 -8.10 -12.30
N TYR A 736 -28.42 -7.26 -13.27
CA TYR A 736 -28.19 -7.47 -14.69
C TYR A 736 -26.73 -7.15 -15.06
N GLU A 737 -26.32 -5.90 -14.78
CA GLU A 737 -24.96 -5.38 -14.96
C GLU A 737 -24.73 -4.23 -13.99
N GLY A 738 -23.59 -4.23 -13.31
CA GLY A 738 -23.22 -3.24 -12.32
C GLY A 738 -21.87 -2.62 -12.61
N VAL A 739 -21.77 -1.28 -12.67
CA VAL A 739 -20.50 -0.59 -12.95
C VAL A 739 -20.21 0.46 -11.87
N ALA A 740 -18.97 0.46 -11.38
CA ALA A 740 -18.42 1.58 -10.64
C ALA A 740 -17.60 2.44 -11.62
N ILE A 741 -18.02 3.69 -11.88
CA ILE A 741 -17.33 4.57 -12.83
C ILE A 741 -16.00 5.11 -12.28
N GLY A 742 -15.84 5.11 -10.95
CA GLY A 742 -14.66 5.56 -10.24
C GLY A 742 -14.84 6.89 -9.50
N GLY A 743 -13.98 7.13 -8.51
CA GLY A 743 -14.04 8.30 -7.62
C GLY A 743 -13.28 9.55 -8.13
N ASP A 744 -12.54 9.42 -9.23
CA ASP A 744 -11.81 10.53 -9.83
C ASP A 744 -12.76 11.58 -10.42
N ARG A 745 -12.30 12.84 -10.52
CA ARG A 745 -13.11 13.96 -11.01
C ARG A 745 -13.60 13.76 -12.45
N TYR A 746 -12.76 13.17 -13.30
CA TYR A 746 -13.05 12.92 -14.71
C TYR A 746 -13.00 11.40 -14.98
N PRO A 747 -14.08 10.65 -14.68
CA PRO A 747 -14.13 9.22 -14.98
C PRO A 747 -14.15 9.01 -16.50
N GLY A 748 -13.51 7.96 -16.99
CA GLY A 748 -13.42 7.60 -18.40
C GLY A 748 -14.79 7.37 -19.06
N SER A 749 -15.73 6.85 -18.29
CA SER A 749 -17.14 6.73 -18.64
C SER A 749 -18.03 7.30 -17.54
N THR A 750 -19.14 7.92 -17.91
CA THR A 750 -20.01 8.67 -17.00
C THR A 750 -21.29 7.90 -16.66
N PHE A 751 -22.10 8.42 -15.74
CA PHE A 751 -23.39 7.83 -15.39
C PHE A 751 -24.28 7.64 -16.62
N ILE A 752 -24.42 8.69 -17.43
CA ILE A 752 -25.27 8.66 -18.62
C ILE A 752 -24.79 7.63 -19.64
N ASP A 753 -23.47 7.47 -19.81
CA ASP A 753 -22.92 6.51 -20.77
C ASP A 753 -23.38 5.08 -20.44
N HIS A 754 -23.35 4.67 -19.16
CA HIS A 754 -23.81 3.33 -18.78
C HIS A 754 -25.33 3.21 -18.73
N LEU A 755 -26.06 4.24 -18.28
CA LEU A 755 -27.52 4.21 -18.26
C LEU A 755 -28.10 4.13 -19.68
N LEU A 756 -27.50 4.79 -20.67
CA LEU A 756 -27.89 4.65 -22.07
C LEU A 756 -27.64 3.23 -22.59
N ARG A 757 -26.54 2.58 -22.22
CA ARG A 757 -26.33 1.17 -22.57
C ARG A 757 -27.42 0.28 -21.97
N TYR A 758 -27.76 0.52 -20.71
CA TYR A 758 -28.81 -0.25 -20.02
C TYR A 758 -30.19 0.02 -20.59
N GLU A 759 -30.49 1.26 -21.00
CA GLU A 759 -31.73 1.63 -21.69
C GLU A 759 -31.87 0.87 -23.01
N ASN A 760 -30.79 0.78 -23.80
CA ASN A 760 -30.80 0.09 -25.09
C ASN A 760 -30.85 -1.44 -24.98
N ASP A 761 -30.53 -2.01 -23.81
CA ASP A 761 -30.59 -3.46 -23.61
C ASP A 761 -31.97 -3.93 -23.17
N PRO A 762 -32.71 -4.73 -23.96
CA PRO A 762 -34.04 -5.19 -23.57
C PRO A 762 -34.02 -6.12 -22.34
N ASN A 763 -32.89 -6.70 -21.93
CA ASN A 763 -32.81 -7.54 -20.75
C ASN A 763 -32.70 -6.75 -19.44
N CYS A 764 -32.25 -5.50 -19.50
CA CYS A 764 -32.25 -4.60 -18.36
C CYS A 764 -33.62 -3.90 -18.27
N LYS A 765 -34.28 -3.98 -17.12
CA LYS A 765 -35.66 -3.50 -16.95
C LYS A 765 -35.80 -2.36 -15.94
N LEU A 766 -34.88 -2.28 -14.99
CA LEU A 766 -34.87 -1.31 -13.90
C LEU A 766 -33.47 -0.74 -13.73
N LEU A 767 -33.37 0.58 -13.63
CA LEU A 767 -32.11 1.29 -13.54
C LEU A 767 -31.89 1.81 -12.12
N VAL A 768 -30.66 1.71 -11.62
CA VAL A 768 -30.27 2.24 -10.31
C VAL A 768 -29.06 3.17 -10.46
N LEU A 769 -29.18 4.38 -9.93
CA LEU A 769 -28.12 5.40 -9.94
C LEU A 769 -27.73 5.78 -8.51
N LEU A 770 -26.48 5.52 -8.13
CA LEU A 770 -25.93 6.03 -6.88
C LEU A 770 -24.92 7.15 -7.18
N GLY A 771 -25.43 8.38 -7.16
CA GLY A 771 -24.69 9.62 -7.34
C GLY A 771 -23.99 10.10 -6.07
N GLU A 772 -23.30 11.23 -6.16
CA GLU A 772 -22.52 11.79 -5.05
C GLU A 772 -22.48 13.33 -5.13
N VAL A 773 -22.23 13.99 -4.00
CA VAL A 773 -21.89 15.41 -3.96
C VAL A 773 -20.70 15.74 -4.87
N GLY A 774 -20.70 16.94 -5.47
CA GLY A 774 -19.66 17.40 -6.39
C GLY A 774 -19.90 17.04 -7.85
N GLY A 775 -19.60 17.98 -8.75
CA GLY A 775 -19.86 17.84 -10.19
C GLY A 775 -21.34 17.88 -10.57
N VAL A 776 -21.65 17.77 -11.87
CA VAL A 776 -23.00 17.94 -12.44
C VAL A 776 -23.43 16.81 -13.37
N GLU A 777 -22.76 15.65 -13.32
CA GLU A 777 -23.04 14.52 -14.22
C GLU A 777 -24.47 13.97 -14.08
N GLU A 778 -25.06 14.01 -12.89
CA GLU A 778 -26.43 13.56 -12.65
C GLU A 778 -27.45 14.39 -13.44
N TYR A 779 -27.19 15.67 -13.72
CA TYR A 779 -28.09 16.50 -14.53
C TYR A 779 -28.19 16.04 -15.97
N ARG A 780 -27.15 15.40 -16.52
CA ARG A 780 -27.23 14.80 -17.86
C ARG A 780 -28.21 13.63 -17.91
N VAL A 781 -28.36 12.91 -16.80
CA VAL A 781 -29.38 11.85 -16.64
C VAL A 781 -30.76 12.48 -16.50
N ILE A 782 -30.90 13.53 -15.71
CA ILE A 782 -32.15 14.30 -15.54
C ILE A 782 -32.66 14.78 -16.91
N ASP A 783 -31.78 15.38 -17.72
CA ASP A 783 -32.13 15.87 -19.05
C ASP A 783 -32.53 14.73 -20.00
N ALA A 784 -31.84 13.59 -19.93
CA ALA A 784 -32.16 12.39 -20.71
C ALA A 784 -33.51 11.75 -20.31
N VAL A 785 -33.93 11.88 -19.05
CA VAL A 785 -35.28 11.46 -18.62
C VAL A 785 -36.33 12.46 -19.11
N ARG A 786 -36.09 13.77 -18.91
CA ARG A 786 -37.03 14.83 -19.32
C ARG A 786 -37.32 14.85 -20.81
N ASN A 787 -36.32 14.57 -21.65
CA ASN A 787 -36.47 14.56 -23.10
C ASN A 787 -36.93 13.20 -23.66
N GLY A 788 -37.19 12.20 -22.81
CA GLY A 788 -37.66 10.88 -23.21
C GLY A 788 -36.59 9.96 -23.80
N THR A 789 -35.30 10.29 -23.67
CA THR A 789 -34.20 9.40 -24.10
C THR A 789 -34.08 8.17 -23.20
N ILE A 790 -34.28 8.33 -21.88
CA ILE A 790 -34.39 7.21 -20.94
C ILE A 790 -35.85 7.08 -20.52
N THR A 791 -36.43 5.91 -20.78
CA THR A 791 -37.84 5.61 -20.52
C THR A 791 -38.03 4.57 -19.42
N LYS A 792 -37.02 3.74 -19.15
CA LYS A 792 -37.08 2.77 -18.05
C LYS A 792 -37.11 3.46 -16.69
N PRO A 793 -37.77 2.86 -15.68
CA PRO A 793 -37.79 3.41 -14.34
C PRO A 793 -36.37 3.48 -13.76
N ILE A 794 -36.07 4.62 -13.13
CA ILE A 794 -34.78 4.86 -12.44
C ILE A 794 -35.06 5.07 -10.95
N VAL A 795 -34.39 4.29 -10.09
CA VAL A 795 -34.26 4.58 -8.66
C VAL A 795 -32.90 5.23 -8.42
N ALA A 796 -32.87 6.45 -7.89
CA ALA A 796 -31.63 7.20 -7.74
C ALA A 796 -31.47 7.84 -6.36
N TRP A 797 -30.23 7.94 -5.89
CA TRP A 797 -29.86 8.71 -4.70
C TRP A 797 -28.47 9.31 -4.85
N CYS A 798 -28.32 10.59 -4.51
CA CYS A 798 -27.03 11.24 -4.34
C CYS A 798 -26.66 11.28 -2.86
N ILE A 799 -25.52 10.69 -2.51
CA ILE A 799 -24.94 10.74 -1.14
C ILE A 799 -24.18 12.06 -0.91
N GLY A 800 -24.00 12.46 0.35
CA GLY A 800 -23.31 13.69 0.76
C GLY A 800 -24.25 14.82 1.18
N THR A 801 -25.46 14.49 1.62
CA THR A 801 -26.45 15.46 2.14
C THR A 801 -26.00 16.15 3.45
N CYS A 802 -25.06 15.55 4.19
CA CYS A 802 -24.49 16.13 5.40
C CYS A 802 -23.59 17.36 5.13
N ALA A 803 -23.11 17.56 3.89
CA ALA A 803 -22.18 18.63 3.55
C ALA A 803 -22.68 20.04 3.93
N LYS A 804 -24.00 20.30 3.78
CA LYS A 804 -24.61 21.59 4.15
C LYS A 804 -24.63 21.86 5.65
N MET A 805 -24.50 20.80 6.46
CA MET A 805 -24.56 20.88 7.92
C MET A 805 -23.21 21.21 8.54
N PHE A 806 -22.12 21.13 7.76
CA PHE A 806 -20.79 21.53 8.22
C PHE A 806 -20.60 23.04 8.08
N THR A 807 -19.86 23.63 9.02
CA THR A 807 -19.55 25.08 9.06
C THR A 807 -18.50 25.48 8.03
N THR A 808 -17.66 24.53 7.61
CA THR A 808 -16.58 24.72 6.63
C THR A 808 -16.74 23.72 5.49
N ASP A 809 -16.19 24.05 4.32
CA ASP A 809 -16.22 23.16 3.17
C ASP A 809 -15.35 21.92 3.46
N VAL A 810 -15.95 20.73 3.38
CA VAL A 810 -15.29 19.45 3.62
C VAL A 810 -15.09 18.74 2.29
N GLN A 811 -13.83 18.48 1.93
CA GLN A 811 -13.47 17.56 0.86
C GLN A 811 -13.67 16.13 1.36
N PHE A 812 -14.60 15.39 0.76
CA PHE A 812 -14.78 13.96 1.06
C PHE A 812 -13.68 13.11 0.37
N GLY A 813 -13.62 11.82 0.71
CA GLY A 813 -12.53 10.92 0.33
C GLY A 813 -12.26 10.84 -1.18
N HIS A 814 -13.31 10.75 -2.01
CA HIS A 814 -13.17 10.75 -3.47
C HIS A 814 -12.72 12.13 -3.98
N ALA A 815 -11.83 12.14 -4.98
CA ALA A 815 -11.26 13.38 -5.51
C ALA A 815 -12.33 14.36 -6.06
N GLY A 816 -13.39 13.83 -6.67
CA GLY A 816 -14.50 14.62 -7.21
C GLY A 816 -15.57 15.04 -6.20
N ALA A 817 -15.48 14.62 -4.94
CA ALA A 817 -16.53 14.82 -3.94
C ALA A 817 -16.38 16.15 -3.16
N LEU A 818 -16.46 17.26 -3.90
CA LEU A 818 -16.46 18.62 -3.37
C LEU A 818 -17.45 19.47 -4.19
N ALA A 819 -18.40 20.12 -3.51
CA ALA A 819 -19.34 21.04 -4.16
C ALA A 819 -18.75 22.45 -4.20
N ASN A 820 -18.60 23.02 -5.41
CA ASN A 820 -18.17 24.41 -5.59
C ASN A 820 -19.35 25.37 -5.79
N SER A 821 -20.56 24.84 -5.98
CA SER A 821 -21.79 25.58 -6.22
C SER A 821 -23.01 24.82 -5.65
N ASP A 822 -24.14 25.51 -5.48
CA ASP A 822 -25.39 24.90 -5.00
C ASP A 822 -25.86 23.75 -5.90
N LEU A 823 -25.64 23.85 -7.21
CA LEU A 823 -25.99 22.82 -8.19
C LEU A 823 -25.24 21.51 -7.94
N GLU A 824 -24.03 21.57 -7.39
CA GLU A 824 -23.19 20.42 -7.10
C GLU A 824 -23.55 19.72 -5.78
N THR A 825 -24.47 20.29 -4.99
CA THR A 825 -24.90 19.70 -3.71
C THR A 825 -25.77 18.46 -3.93
N ALA A 826 -25.62 17.45 -3.07
CA ALA A 826 -26.42 16.22 -3.15
C ALA A 826 -27.94 16.51 -3.01
N ASP A 827 -28.33 17.47 -2.17
CA ASP A 827 -29.73 17.86 -2.00
C ASP A 827 -30.34 18.48 -3.27
N ALA A 828 -29.62 19.39 -3.93
CA ALA A 828 -30.08 20.01 -5.18
C ALA A 828 -30.27 18.95 -6.28
N LYS A 829 -29.31 18.03 -6.41
CA LYS A 829 -29.40 16.90 -7.35
C LYS A 829 -30.58 15.98 -7.03
N ASN A 830 -30.75 15.57 -5.76
CA ASN A 830 -31.86 14.72 -5.34
C ASN A 830 -33.22 15.37 -5.61
N LYS A 831 -33.34 16.67 -5.35
CA LYS A 831 -34.55 17.44 -5.68
C LYS A 831 -34.80 17.48 -7.19
N ALA A 832 -33.79 17.83 -7.97
CA ALA A 832 -33.91 17.94 -9.43
C ALA A 832 -34.22 16.59 -10.10
N MET A 833 -33.63 15.48 -9.61
CA MET A 833 -33.97 14.13 -10.05
C MET A 833 -35.44 13.81 -9.77
N ARG A 834 -35.93 14.09 -8.57
CA ARG A 834 -37.34 13.86 -8.19
C ARG A 834 -38.30 14.66 -9.07
N GLU A 835 -38.00 15.92 -9.35
CA GLU A 835 -38.80 16.78 -10.23
C GLU A 835 -38.82 16.30 -11.70
N ALA A 836 -37.81 15.56 -12.14
CA ALA A 836 -37.76 14.97 -13.48
C ALA A 836 -38.50 13.62 -13.59
N GLY A 837 -39.08 13.10 -12.50
CA GLY A 837 -39.79 11.82 -12.49
C GLY A 837 -38.91 10.61 -12.14
N ILE A 838 -37.66 10.83 -11.71
CA ILE A 838 -36.82 9.77 -11.15
C ILE A 838 -37.31 9.43 -9.74
N ILE A 839 -37.31 8.15 -9.39
CA ILE A 839 -37.74 7.67 -8.08
C ILE A 839 -36.61 7.90 -7.06
N VAL A 840 -36.76 8.90 -6.20
CA VAL A 840 -35.72 9.30 -5.22
C VAL A 840 -36.23 9.10 -3.80
N PRO A 841 -35.63 8.19 -2.99
CA PRO A 841 -36.03 7.96 -1.61
C PRO A 841 -35.77 9.20 -0.73
N GLU A 842 -36.31 9.22 0.50
CA GLU A 842 -36.07 10.30 1.47
C GLU A 842 -34.65 10.27 2.04
N THR A 843 -34.15 9.06 2.32
CA THR A 843 -32.78 8.79 2.77
C THR A 843 -32.24 7.53 2.10
N PHE A 844 -30.93 7.28 2.22
CA PHE A 844 -30.30 6.07 1.67
C PHE A 844 -30.90 4.79 2.28
N GLU A 845 -31.25 4.79 3.57
CA GLU A 845 -31.87 3.67 4.30
C GLU A 845 -33.20 3.21 3.69
N LYS A 846 -33.92 4.13 3.02
CA LYS A 846 -35.21 3.83 2.39
C LYS A 846 -35.08 3.32 0.96
N MET A 847 -33.88 3.33 0.37
CA MET A 847 -33.65 2.82 -0.98
C MET A 847 -34.08 1.34 -1.16
N PRO A 848 -33.76 0.40 -0.25
CA PRO A 848 -34.17 -1.00 -0.41
C PRO A 848 -35.70 -1.17 -0.50
N GLN A 849 -36.45 -0.42 0.30
CA GLN A 849 -37.91 -0.45 0.30
C GLN A 849 -38.47 0.03 -1.05
N VAL A 850 -38.05 1.23 -1.49
CA VAL A 850 -38.50 1.84 -2.73
C VAL A 850 -38.13 0.99 -3.95
N LEU A 851 -36.96 0.36 -3.93
CA LEU A 851 -36.51 -0.55 -4.97
C LEU A 851 -37.38 -1.81 -5.06
N ALA A 852 -37.71 -2.42 -3.91
CA ALA A 852 -38.58 -3.60 -3.84
C ALA A 852 -40.01 -3.30 -4.33
N GLU A 853 -40.57 -2.14 -3.95
CA GLU A 853 -41.88 -1.68 -4.40
C GLU A 853 -41.91 -1.49 -5.93
N THR A 854 -40.90 -0.80 -6.49
CA THR A 854 -40.78 -0.57 -7.93
C THR A 854 -40.65 -1.88 -8.70
N TYR A 855 -39.78 -2.78 -8.24
CA TYR A 855 -39.60 -4.10 -8.85
C TYR A 855 -40.90 -4.93 -8.82
N THR A 856 -41.60 -4.94 -7.69
CA THR A 856 -42.87 -5.67 -7.54
C THR A 856 -43.92 -5.16 -8.52
N ASN A 857 -43.99 -3.86 -8.77
CA ASN A 857 -44.91 -3.27 -9.75
C ASN A 857 -44.56 -3.72 -11.18
N LEU A 858 -43.27 -3.71 -11.55
CA LEU A 858 -42.82 -4.20 -12.86
C LEU A 858 -43.09 -5.69 -13.08
N VAL A 859 -43.06 -6.49 -12.01
CA VAL A 859 -43.47 -7.91 -12.07
C VAL A 859 -44.98 -8.04 -12.28
N LYS A 860 -45.80 -7.26 -11.56
CA LYS A 860 -47.27 -7.25 -11.73
C LYS A 860 -47.69 -6.81 -13.14
N GLU A 861 -46.97 -5.88 -13.73
CA GLU A 861 -47.20 -5.40 -15.10
C GLU A 861 -46.72 -6.38 -16.18
N GLY A 862 -45.98 -7.43 -15.80
CA GLY A 862 -45.41 -8.41 -16.74
C GLY A 862 -44.15 -7.94 -17.47
N THR A 863 -43.63 -6.75 -17.14
CA THR A 863 -42.36 -6.21 -17.68
C THR A 863 -41.16 -7.06 -17.25
N ILE A 864 -41.19 -7.55 -16.00
CA ILE A 864 -40.22 -8.49 -15.45
C ILE A 864 -40.92 -9.83 -15.21
N VAL A 865 -40.34 -10.91 -15.74
CA VAL A 865 -40.77 -12.28 -15.46
C VAL A 865 -39.64 -12.99 -14.71
N PRO A 866 -39.75 -13.15 -13.38
CA PRO A 866 -38.71 -13.78 -12.57
C PRO A 866 -38.44 -15.22 -13.05
N ARG A 867 -37.16 -15.57 -13.16
CA ARG A 867 -36.73 -16.93 -13.54
C ARG A 867 -36.55 -17.79 -12.30
N ALA A 868 -36.68 -19.10 -12.47
CA ALA A 868 -36.33 -20.06 -11.43
C ALA A 868 -34.83 -19.94 -11.09
N GLU A 869 -34.51 -19.95 -9.80
CA GLU A 869 -33.12 -19.85 -9.32
C GLU A 869 -32.36 -21.13 -9.72
N PRO A 870 -31.24 -21.01 -10.48
CA PRO A 870 -30.45 -22.17 -10.86
C PRO A 870 -29.71 -22.75 -9.65
N GLU A 871 -29.28 -24.02 -9.76
CA GLU A 871 -28.48 -24.66 -8.72
C GLU A 871 -27.20 -23.85 -8.46
N ILE A 872 -26.92 -23.63 -7.17
CA ILE A 872 -25.73 -22.89 -6.72
C ILE A 872 -24.48 -23.70 -7.12
N PRO A 873 -23.54 -23.11 -7.85
CA PRO A 873 -22.29 -23.77 -8.22
C PRO A 873 -21.48 -24.15 -6.98
N LYS A 874 -21.09 -25.42 -6.88
CA LYS A 874 -20.23 -25.93 -5.81
C LYS A 874 -18.77 -25.78 -6.20
N ILE A 875 -18.00 -25.01 -5.44
CA ILE A 875 -16.54 -24.91 -5.59
C ILE A 875 -15.91 -25.29 -4.24
N PRO A 876 -14.81 -26.05 -4.24
CA PRO A 876 -14.09 -26.36 -3.01
C PRO A 876 -13.65 -25.09 -2.29
N ILE A 877 -13.65 -25.14 -0.96
CA ILE A 877 -13.06 -24.08 -0.15
C ILE A 877 -11.54 -24.16 -0.25
N ASP A 878 -10.89 -23.01 -0.42
CA ASP A 878 -9.43 -22.90 -0.34
C ASP A 878 -8.90 -23.47 0.97
N TYR A 879 -7.83 -24.27 0.88
CA TYR A 879 -7.20 -24.88 2.05
C TYR A 879 -6.82 -23.86 3.13
N SER A 880 -6.25 -22.71 2.73
CA SER A 880 -5.90 -21.64 3.68
C SER A 880 -7.11 -21.11 4.42
N TRP A 881 -8.24 -20.95 3.73
CA TRP A 881 -9.48 -20.47 4.33
C TRP A 881 -10.11 -21.50 5.25
N ALA A 882 -10.16 -22.77 4.83
CA ALA A 882 -10.63 -23.87 5.67
C ALA A 882 -9.78 -24.03 6.94
N GLN A 883 -8.46 -23.85 6.84
CA GLN A 883 -7.55 -23.89 7.98
C GLN A 883 -7.78 -22.71 8.94
N GLU A 884 -7.95 -21.49 8.41
CA GLU A 884 -8.25 -20.30 9.22
C GLU A 884 -9.58 -20.41 9.97
N LEU A 885 -10.60 -20.99 9.34
CA LEU A 885 -11.90 -21.27 9.96
C LEU A 885 -11.88 -22.47 10.93
N GLY A 886 -10.76 -23.20 11.00
CA GLY A 886 -10.64 -24.41 11.83
C GLY A 886 -11.46 -25.60 11.33
N LEU A 887 -11.90 -25.59 10.06
CA LEU A 887 -12.67 -26.67 9.44
C LEU A 887 -11.79 -27.89 9.12
N VAL A 888 -10.51 -27.64 8.86
CA VAL A 888 -9.52 -28.68 8.56
C VAL A 888 -8.30 -28.53 9.46
N ARG A 889 -7.68 -29.66 9.79
CA ARG A 889 -6.39 -29.72 10.47
C ARG A 889 -5.39 -30.44 9.57
N LYS A 890 -4.22 -29.85 9.39
CA LYS A 890 -3.07 -30.51 8.76
C LYS A 890 -1.94 -30.58 9.78
N PRO A 891 -1.41 -31.77 10.08
CA PRO A 891 -0.27 -31.88 10.99
C PRO A 891 0.93 -31.12 10.40
N ALA A 892 1.64 -30.37 11.24
CA ALA A 892 2.85 -29.70 10.81
C ALA A 892 3.90 -30.75 10.42
N SER A 893 4.43 -30.65 9.19
CA SER A 893 5.46 -31.56 8.70
C SER A 893 6.84 -31.28 9.30
N PHE A 894 7.03 -30.07 9.84
CA PHE A 894 8.30 -29.61 10.38
C PHE A 894 8.10 -28.96 11.75
N VAL A 895 9.06 -29.16 12.64
CA VAL A 895 9.14 -28.50 13.94
C VAL A 895 10.48 -27.79 14.02
N SER A 896 10.46 -26.46 14.15
CA SER A 896 11.64 -25.64 14.46
C SER A 896 11.43 -24.97 15.81
N THR A 897 12.48 -24.89 16.62
CA THR A 897 12.39 -24.31 17.97
C THR A 897 13.51 -23.32 18.30
N ILE A 898 14.34 -22.97 17.33
CA ILE A 898 15.53 -22.13 17.53
C ILE A 898 15.31 -20.67 17.10
N VAL A 899 14.46 -20.44 16.11
CA VAL A 899 14.18 -19.14 15.52
C VAL A 899 12.70 -19.04 15.16
N ASP A 900 12.09 -17.88 15.40
CA ASP A 900 10.78 -17.51 14.85
C ASP A 900 10.90 -16.15 14.15
N ASP A 901 10.71 -16.13 12.83
CA ASP A 901 10.80 -14.96 11.95
C ASP A 901 9.42 -14.48 11.45
N ARG A 902 8.33 -15.12 11.91
CA ARG A 902 6.96 -14.83 11.44
C ARG A 902 6.33 -13.63 12.15
N GLY A 903 6.89 -13.25 13.30
CA GLY A 903 6.41 -12.14 14.14
C GLY A 903 6.83 -10.76 13.62
N GLN A 904 6.51 -9.72 14.40
CA GLN A 904 6.96 -8.34 14.11
C GLN A 904 8.47 -8.17 14.25
N GLU A 905 9.09 -8.98 15.11
CA GLU A 905 10.53 -9.04 15.31
C GLU A 905 11.01 -10.49 15.23
N LEU A 906 12.25 -10.66 14.77
CA LEU A 906 12.96 -11.93 14.80
C LEU A 906 13.21 -12.36 16.25
N LEU A 907 12.87 -13.60 16.59
CA LEU A 907 13.11 -14.19 17.90
C LEU A 907 14.18 -15.29 17.81
N TYR A 908 15.23 -15.19 18.62
CA TYR A 908 16.22 -16.25 18.85
C TYR A 908 15.91 -16.95 20.16
N ALA A 909 15.42 -18.20 20.07
CA ALA A 909 14.94 -18.98 21.20
C ALA A 909 14.00 -18.20 22.14
N GLY A 910 13.14 -17.36 21.57
CA GLY A 910 12.18 -16.51 22.30
C GLY A 910 12.72 -15.14 22.73
N MET A 911 14.01 -14.88 22.62
CA MET A 911 14.58 -13.54 22.85
C MET A 911 14.45 -12.69 21.58
N ARG A 912 13.91 -11.48 21.70
CA ARG A 912 13.81 -10.53 20.58
C ARG A 912 15.19 -10.12 20.11
N ILE A 913 15.36 -9.96 18.80
CA ILE A 913 16.61 -9.48 18.22
C ILE A 913 17.02 -8.11 18.79
N THR A 914 16.06 -7.26 19.14
CA THR A 914 16.32 -5.98 19.81
C THR A 914 16.92 -6.17 21.21
N ASP A 915 16.43 -7.13 21.98
CA ASP A 915 16.97 -7.46 23.31
C ASP A 915 18.37 -8.11 23.21
N VAL A 916 18.63 -8.92 22.17
CA VAL A 916 19.96 -9.50 21.89
C VAL A 916 21.02 -8.41 21.78
N PHE A 917 20.74 -7.32 21.04
CA PHE A 917 21.67 -6.20 20.89
C PHE A 917 21.70 -5.31 22.13
N LYS A 918 20.54 -5.08 22.78
CA LYS A 918 20.45 -4.26 24.00
C LYS A 918 21.24 -4.85 25.16
N GLU A 919 21.28 -6.17 25.27
CA GLU A 919 21.98 -6.90 26.33
C GLU A 919 23.44 -7.25 25.98
N GLU A 920 23.93 -6.84 24.81
CA GLU A 920 25.33 -7.00 24.36
C GLU A 920 25.87 -8.45 24.47
N ILE A 921 25.02 -9.46 24.24
CA ILE A 921 25.37 -10.87 24.52
C ILE A 921 26.40 -11.48 23.54
N GLY A 922 26.74 -10.77 22.45
CA GLY A 922 27.78 -11.18 21.51
C GLY A 922 27.44 -12.40 20.64
N ILE A 923 28.42 -12.88 19.86
CA ILE A 923 28.26 -14.06 18.99
C ILE A 923 28.13 -15.32 19.85
N GLY A 924 28.87 -15.39 20.95
CA GLY A 924 28.76 -16.49 21.92
C GLY A 924 27.37 -16.59 22.53
N GLY A 925 26.76 -15.45 22.87
CA GLY A 925 25.39 -15.39 23.37
C GLY A 925 24.36 -15.78 22.32
N VAL A 926 24.50 -15.31 21.08
CA VAL A 926 23.62 -15.73 19.97
C VAL A 926 23.72 -17.24 19.71
N LEU A 927 24.95 -17.80 19.69
CA LEU A 927 25.13 -19.25 19.58
C LEU A 927 24.51 -20.00 20.75
N SER A 928 24.56 -19.43 21.96
CA SER A 928 23.90 -20.04 23.10
C SER A 928 22.39 -20.15 22.94
N LEU A 929 21.75 -19.11 22.41
CA LEU A 929 20.32 -19.12 22.11
C LEU A 929 20.00 -20.10 20.97
N LEU A 930 20.75 -20.07 19.87
CA LEU A 930 20.44 -20.88 18.70
C LEU A 930 20.72 -22.37 18.89
N TRP A 931 21.82 -22.72 19.57
CA TRP A 931 22.24 -24.12 19.70
C TRP A 931 21.71 -24.76 20.97
N PHE A 932 21.63 -24.00 22.07
CA PHE A 932 21.23 -24.52 23.38
C PHE A 932 19.86 -24.04 23.84
N LYS A 933 19.24 -23.08 23.13
CA LYS A 933 17.96 -22.45 23.48
C LYS A 933 17.94 -21.84 24.88
N ARG A 934 19.10 -21.37 25.34
CA ARG A 934 19.31 -20.80 26.67
C ARG A 934 20.31 -19.67 26.61
N ARG A 935 20.10 -18.63 27.42
CA ARG A 935 21.09 -17.58 27.64
C ARG A 935 22.14 -18.12 28.60
N LEU A 936 23.32 -18.44 28.07
CA LEU A 936 24.44 -18.88 28.91
C LEU A 936 25.07 -17.71 29.68
N PRO A 937 25.76 -17.98 30.80
CA PRO A 937 26.53 -16.96 31.51
C PRO A 937 27.58 -16.29 30.62
N ASP A 938 27.90 -15.03 30.87
CA ASP A 938 28.83 -14.24 30.02
C ASP A 938 30.21 -14.90 29.87
N TYR A 939 30.72 -15.58 30.91
CA TYR A 939 32.00 -16.29 30.82
C TYR A 939 31.92 -17.48 29.85
N ALA A 940 30.77 -18.15 29.76
CA ALA A 940 30.54 -19.25 28.84
C ALA A 940 30.39 -18.74 27.41
N CYS A 941 29.68 -17.63 27.21
CA CYS A 941 29.59 -16.95 25.91
C CYS A 941 30.98 -16.52 25.40
N LYS A 942 31.78 -15.88 26.25
CA LYS A 942 33.16 -15.48 25.93
C LYS A 942 34.08 -16.67 25.68
N PHE A 943 33.91 -17.77 26.42
CA PHE A 943 34.63 -19.01 26.15
C PHE A 943 34.31 -19.58 24.76
N ILE A 944 33.04 -19.60 24.37
CA ILE A 944 32.60 -20.04 23.03
C ILE A 944 33.26 -19.18 21.94
N GLU A 945 33.24 -17.85 22.10
CA GLU A 945 33.92 -16.94 21.16
C GLU A 945 35.42 -17.19 21.08
N MET A 946 36.06 -17.43 22.22
CA MET A 946 37.47 -17.78 22.28
C MET A 946 37.78 -19.07 21.51
N VAL A 947 36.93 -20.09 21.63
CA VAL A 947 37.07 -21.33 20.85
C VAL A 947 36.98 -21.06 19.35
N LEU A 948 36.04 -20.23 18.89
CA LEU A 948 35.93 -19.86 17.48
C LEU A 948 37.19 -19.15 16.96
N MET A 949 37.75 -18.23 17.75
CA MET A 949 38.98 -17.51 17.39
C MET A 949 40.19 -18.46 17.30
N LEU A 950 40.33 -19.39 18.25
CA LEU A 950 41.45 -20.32 18.28
C LEU A 950 41.38 -21.40 17.19
N THR A 951 40.17 -21.72 16.73
CA THR A 951 39.93 -22.72 15.68
C THR A 951 39.79 -22.12 14.28
N ALA A 952 39.88 -20.78 14.17
CA ALA A 952 39.61 -20.04 12.93
C ALA A 952 40.43 -20.53 11.74
N ASP A 953 41.75 -20.68 11.90
CA ASP A 953 42.63 -21.21 10.87
C ASP A 953 43.89 -21.89 11.44
N HIS A 954 44.59 -22.68 10.61
CA HIS A 954 45.84 -23.35 10.95
C HIS A 954 46.74 -23.55 9.72
N GLY A 955 46.64 -22.61 8.76
CA GLY A 955 47.44 -22.57 7.55
C GLY A 955 46.94 -23.48 6.41
N PRO A 956 47.50 -23.28 5.20
CA PRO A 956 46.95 -23.84 3.96
C PRO A 956 47.21 -25.34 3.75
N ALA A 957 48.05 -25.96 4.58
CA ALA A 957 48.51 -27.34 4.41
C ALA A 957 47.54 -28.38 4.99
N VAL A 958 46.54 -27.95 5.78
CA VAL A 958 45.52 -28.86 6.29
C VAL A 958 44.52 -29.22 5.20
N SER A 959 43.98 -30.44 5.23
CA SER A 959 43.14 -31.00 4.17
C SER A 959 42.04 -30.06 3.69
N GLY A 960 41.30 -29.44 4.62
CA GLY A 960 40.21 -28.54 4.24
C GLY A 960 40.65 -27.22 3.63
N ALA A 961 41.76 -26.64 4.11
CA ALA A 961 42.30 -25.41 3.55
C ALA A 961 42.85 -25.66 2.14
N MET A 962 43.57 -26.76 1.95
CA MET A 962 44.09 -27.18 0.64
C MET A 962 42.96 -27.42 -0.37
N ASN A 963 41.90 -28.14 0.02
CA ASN A 963 40.72 -28.35 -0.84
C ASN A 963 40.02 -27.03 -1.20
N THR A 964 39.89 -26.11 -0.24
CA THR A 964 39.32 -24.78 -0.49
C THR A 964 40.15 -24.00 -1.50
N ILE A 965 41.47 -24.03 -1.35
CA ILE A 965 42.42 -23.36 -2.25
C ILE A 965 42.36 -23.95 -3.66
N ILE A 966 42.42 -25.28 -3.79
CA ILE A 966 42.37 -25.96 -5.09
C ILE A 966 41.05 -25.65 -5.81
N THR A 967 39.92 -25.72 -5.11
CA THR A 967 38.59 -25.44 -5.67
C THR A 967 38.45 -23.97 -6.08
N THR A 968 38.99 -23.06 -5.29
CA THR A 968 39.02 -21.63 -5.63
C THR A 968 39.84 -21.37 -6.89
N ARG A 969 41.03 -21.98 -6.97
CA ARG A 969 41.93 -21.92 -8.13
C ARG A 969 41.32 -22.56 -9.38
N ALA A 970 40.37 -23.49 -9.23
CA ALA A 970 39.57 -24.03 -10.32
C ALA A 970 38.46 -23.08 -10.82
N GLY A 971 38.41 -21.84 -10.33
CA GLY A 971 37.48 -20.80 -10.80
C GLY A 971 36.12 -20.83 -10.13
N LYS A 972 35.91 -21.65 -9.11
CA LYS A 972 34.63 -21.77 -8.40
C LYS A 972 34.33 -20.54 -7.53
N ASP A 973 33.06 -20.42 -7.15
CA ASP A 973 32.54 -19.40 -6.23
C ASP A 973 32.92 -19.71 -4.77
N LEU A 974 32.65 -18.74 -3.89
CA LEU A 974 32.96 -18.81 -2.46
C LEU A 974 32.33 -20.03 -1.79
N ILE A 975 31.05 -20.27 -2.04
CA ILE A 975 30.28 -21.34 -1.37
C ILE A 975 30.83 -22.70 -1.80
N SER A 976 30.96 -22.94 -3.10
CA SER A 976 31.54 -24.17 -3.63
C SER A 976 32.93 -24.46 -3.05
N SER A 977 33.78 -23.42 -2.93
CA SER A 977 35.15 -23.55 -2.46
C SER A 977 35.21 -23.89 -0.98
N VAL A 978 34.47 -23.15 -0.14
CA VAL A 978 34.42 -23.38 1.30
C VAL A 978 33.81 -24.74 1.61
N VAL A 979 32.71 -25.12 0.96
CA VAL A 979 32.07 -26.44 1.14
C VAL A 979 33.03 -27.57 0.78
N SER A 980 33.81 -27.44 -0.30
CA SER A 980 34.83 -28.44 -0.64
C SER A 980 35.87 -28.65 0.47
N GLY A 981 36.25 -27.59 1.18
CA GLY A 981 37.09 -27.68 2.37
C GLY A 981 36.38 -28.27 3.57
N LEU A 982 35.16 -27.81 3.87
CA LEU A 982 34.38 -28.26 5.01
C LEU A 982 34.03 -29.75 4.95
N LEU A 983 33.81 -30.31 3.75
CA LEU A 983 33.57 -31.75 3.54
C LEU A 983 34.76 -32.63 3.91
N THR A 984 35.95 -32.05 4.16
CA THR A 984 37.10 -32.80 4.70
C THR A 984 37.06 -32.93 6.22
N ILE A 985 36.22 -32.15 6.92
CA ILE A 985 36.09 -32.18 8.37
C ILE A 985 35.32 -33.45 8.78
N GLY A 986 35.91 -34.25 9.65
CA GLY A 986 35.41 -35.54 10.10
C GLY A 986 36.38 -36.22 11.06
N GLU A 987 36.37 -37.55 11.14
CA GLU A 987 37.12 -38.31 12.15
C GLU A 987 38.64 -38.03 12.12
N ARG A 988 39.24 -37.90 10.93
CA ARG A 988 40.70 -37.69 10.78
C ARG A 988 41.14 -36.22 10.81
N PHE A 989 40.25 -35.30 10.46
CA PHE A 989 40.54 -33.86 10.42
C PHE A 989 39.40 -33.10 11.12
N GLY A 990 39.67 -32.55 12.30
CA GLY A 990 38.68 -31.85 13.13
C GLY A 990 37.94 -32.71 14.16
N GLY A 991 37.93 -34.05 14.04
CA GLY A 991 37.28 -34.96 14.99
C GLY A 991 38.00 -35.17 16.32
N ALA A 992 39.17 -34.56 16.52
CA ALA A 992 39.97 -34.72 17.74
C ALA A 992 39.29 -34.13 18.99
N LEU A 993 38.48 -33.07 18.83
CA LEU A 993 37.76 -32.43 19.93
C LEU A 993 36.73 -33.41 20.52
N ASP A 994 35.86 -33.96 19.69
CA ASP A 994 34.81 -34.90 20.13
C ASP A 994 35.39 -36.20 20.71
N GLY A 995 36.43 -36.73 20.06
CA GLY A 995 37.15 -37.92 20.53
C GLY A 995 37.86 -37.72 21.88
N ALA A 996 38.39 -36.52 22.14
CA ALA A 996 39.00 -36.19 23.43
C ALA A 996 37.92 -36.07 24.52
N ALA A 997 36.87 -35.29 24.26
CA ALA A 997 35.75 -35.11 25.18
C ALA A 997 35.16 -36.46 25.61
N SER A 998 34.83 -37.34 24.65
CA SER A 998 34.22 -38.64 24.95
C SER A 998 35.12 -39.53 25.82
N ASN A 999 36.42 -39.60 25.53
CA ASN A 999 37.33 -40.50 26.25
C ASN A 999 37.66 -40.02 27.67
N PHE A 1000 37.93 -38.72 27.85
CA PHE A 1000 38.19 -38.15 29.17
C PHE A 1000 36.94 -38.24 30.06
N THR A 1001 35.77 -37.89 29.52
CA THR A 1001 34.50 -37.97 30.26
C THR A 1001 34.16 -39.41 30.65
N LYS A 1002 34.25 -40.37 29.74
CA LYS A 1002 34.00 -41.80 30.06
C LYS A 1002 34.94 -42.34 31.13
N ALA A 1003 36.22 -42.00 31.05
CA ALA A 1003 37.21 -42.45 32.03
C ALA A 1003 36.94 -41.88 33.43
N TYR A 1004 36.63 -40.58 33.50
CA TYR A 1004 36.26 -39.90 34.73
C TYR A 1004 34.97 -40.47 35.33
N ASP A 1005 33.91 -40.59 34.52
CA ASP A 1005 32.60 -41.07 34.97
C ASP A 1005 32.61 -42.55 35.38
N SER A 1006 33.52 -43.36 34.82
CA SER A 1006 33.73 -44.76 35.22
C SER A 1006 34.55 -44.89 36.52
N GLY A 1007 34.97 -43.78 37.13
CA GLY A 1007 35.76 -43.77 38.36
C GLY A 1007 37.21 -44.23 38.19
N LEU A 1008 37.73 -44.32 36.96
CA LEU A 1008 39.12 -44.71 36.72
C LEU A 1008 40.06 -43.60 37.18
N THR A 1009 41.11 -43.95 37.92
CA THR A 1009 42.19 -42.98 38.20
C THR A 1009 42.93 -42.61 36.90
N PRO A 1010 43.55 -41.41 36.81
CA PRO A 1010 44.33 -41.01 35.63
C PRO A 1010 45.37 -42.06 35.18
N ARG A 1011 46.00 -42.76 36.13
CA ARG A 1011 47.00 -43.81 35.85
C ARG A 1011 46.35 -45.09 35.29
N GLU A 1012 45.19 -45.48 35.80
CA GLU A 1012 44.41 -46.62 35.27
C GLU A 1012 43.91 -46.33 33.86
N PHE A 1013 43.41 -45.11 33.60
CA PHE A 1013 42.99 -44.69 32.26
C PHE A 1013 44.14 -44.78 31.24
N VAL A 1014 45.30 -44.19 31.54
CA VAL A 1014 46.49 -44.28 30.67
C VAL A 1014 46.92 -45.73 30.42
N THR A 1015 46.82 -46.58 31.45
CA THR A 1015 47.17 -48.01 31.34
C THR A 1015 46.16 -48.77 30.49
N SER A 1016 44.86 -48.47 30.62
CA SER A 1016 43.79 -49.09 29.83
C SER A 1016 43.94 -48.79 28.34
N MET A 1017 44.25 -47.54 27.98
CA MET A 1017 44.46 -47.11 26.58
C MET A 1017 45.68 -47.78 25.97
N ARG A 1018 46.78 -47.88 26.74
CA ARG A 1018 47.97 -48.64 26.33
C ARG A 1018 47.63 -50.13 26.10
N LYS A 1019 46.89 -50.77 27.01
CA LYS A 1019 46.49 -52.19 26.88
C LYS A 1019 45.61 -52.42 25.66
N ALA A 1020 44.75 -51.46 25.32
CA ALA A 1020 43.92 -51.47 24.13
C ALA A 1020 44.66 -51.10 22.84
N ASN A 1021 45.97 -50.79 22.91
CA ASN A 1021 46.78 -50.28 21.81
C ASN A 1021 46.18 -49.03 21.13
N LYS A 1022 45.59 -48.13 21.92
CA LYS A 1022 44.98 -46.87 21.47
C LYS A 1022 45.75 -45.68 22.05
N LEU A 1023 45.97 -44.65 21.21
CA LEU A 1023 46.45 -43.35 21.68
C LEU A 1023 45.31 -42.59 22.36
N ILE A 1024 45.64 -41.72 23.31
CA ILE A 1024 44.67 -40.87 24.00
C ILE A 1024 44.40 -39.64 23.13
N PRO A 1025 43.18 -39.45 22.58
CA PRO A 1025 42.87 -38.26 21.81
C PRO A 1025 42.97 -37.01 22.67
N GLY A 1026 43.51 -35.93 22.11
CA GLY A 1026 43.80 -34.71 22.86
C GLY A 1026 45.16 -34.69 23.57
N ILE A 1027 45.92 -35.79 23.57
CA ILE A 1027 47.28 -35.85 24.13
C ILE A 1027 48.31 -36.01 23.01
N GLY A 1028 49.32 -35.15 23.03
CA GLY A 1028 50.47 -35.19 22.14
C GLY A 1028 50.54 -34.01 21.17
N HIS A 1029 51.77 -33.54 20.95
CA HIS A 1029 52.07 -32.50 19.99
C HIS A 1029 53.36 -32.82 19.20
N LYS A 1030 53.44 -32.38 17.93
CA LYS A 1030 54.60 -32.62 17.06
C LYS A 1030 55.86 -31.86 17.49
N ILE A 1031 55.70 -30.58 17.84
CA ILE A 1031 56.80 -29.64 18.20
C ILE A 1031 56.81 -29.24 19.69
N LYS A 1032 55.65 -28.80 20.22
CA LYS A 1032 55.48 -28.35 21.61
C LYS A 1032 55.69 -29.47 22.64
N SER A 1033 56.14 -29.07 23.83
CA SER A 1033 56.53 -29.94 24.94
C SER A 1033 56.24 -29.24 26.27
N ARG A 1034 56.48 -29.93 27.39
CA ARG A 1034 56.32 -29.36 28.74
C ARG A 1034 57.19 -28.10 28.97
N THR A 1035 58.36 -28.02 28.34
CA THR A 1035 59.29 -26.88 28.43
C THR A 1035 59.04 -25.80 27.37
N ASN A 1036 58.24 -26.11 26.34
CA ASN A 1036 57.83 -25.19 25.27
C ASN A 1036 56.32 -25.36 25.05
N PRO A 1037 55.47 -24.74 25.89
CA PRO A 1037 54.03 -24.98 25.89
C PRO A 1037 53.35 -24.45 24.61
N ASP A 1038 52.18 -25.03 24.29
CA ASP A 1038 51.28 -24.46 23.30
C ASP A 1038 50.54 -23.26 23.92
N MET A 1039 50.84 -22.05 23.46
CA MET A 1039 50.24 -20.83 24.00
C MET A 1039 48.71 -20.81 23.90
N ARG A 1040 48.12 -21.52 22.93
CA ARG A 1040 46.66 -21.62 22.81
C ARG A 1040 46.08 -22.41 23.97
N VAL A 1041 46.76 -23.48 24.39
CA VAL A 1041 46.37 -24.29 25.55
C VAL A 1041 46.49 -23.46 26.83
N GLU A 1042 47.57 -22.69 27.00
CA GLU A 1042 47.74 -21.81 28.16
C GLU A 1042 46.66 -20.72 28.24
N LEU A 1043 46.25 -20.14 27.10
CA LEU A 1043 45.15 -19.16 27.06
C LEU A 1043 43.82 -19.78 27.47
N VAL A 1044 43.48 -20.96 26.93
CA VAL A 1044 42.24 -21.69 27.27
C VAL A 1044 42.23 -22.05 28.75
N LYS A 1045 43.30 -22.70 29.22
CA LYS A 1045 43.46 -23.12 30.61
C LYS A 1045 43.38 -21.94 31.58
N GLY A 1046 44.13 -20.86 31.31
CA GLY A 1046 44.13 -19.66 32.14
C GLY A 1046 42.78 -18.97 32.20
N TYR A 1047 42.03 -18.96 31.10
CA TYR A 1047 40.66 -18.43 31.08
C TYR A 1047 39.71 -19.32 31.89
N VAL A 1048 39.73 -20.63 31.66
CA VAL A 1048 38.80 -21.59 32.27
C VAL A 1048 39.02 -21.65 33.78
N GLN A 1049 40.26 -21.83 34.25
CA GLN A 1049 40.58 -21.88 35.68
C GLN A 1049 40.25 -20.59 36.44
N LYS A 1050 40.24 -19.44 35.75
CA LYS A 1050 39.92 -18.14 36.36
C LYS A 1050 38.42 -17.88 36.46
N ASN A 1051 37.63 -18.32 35.47
CA ASN A 1051 36.24 -17.87 35.31
C ASN A 1051 35.20 -18.97 35.51
N PHE A 1052 35.56 -20.26 35.38
CA PHE A 1052 34.59 -21.34 35.53
C PHE A 1052 34.33 -21.65 37.01
N PRO A 1053 33.10 -22.03 37.39
CA PRO A 1053 32.78 -22.38 38.77
C PRO A 1053 33.52 -23.64 39.25
N SER A 1054 33.69 -24.61 38.35
CA SER A 1054 34.24 -25.94 38.62
C SER A 1054 34.79 -26.53 37.32
N THR A 1055 35.89 -27.28 37.39
CA THR A 1055 36.64 -27.81 36.23
C THR A 1055 37.11 -29.28 36.41
N PRO A 1056 36.22 -30.21 36.82
CA PRO A 1056 36.61 -31.56 37.22
C PRO A 1056 37.23 -32.38 36.08
N ILE A 1057 36.75 -32.22 34.84
CA ILE A 1057 37.26 -32.97 33.70
C ILE A 1057 38.60 -32.39 33.22
N LEU A 1058 38.74 -31.06 33.20
CA LEU A 1058 40.04 -30.42 32.92
C LEU A 1058 41.10 -30.81 33.95
N ASP A 1059 40.78 -30.81 35.24
CA ASP A 1059 41.70 -31.22 36.30
C ASP A 1059 42.12 -32.69 36.18
N TYR A 1060 41.18 -33.55 35.79
CA TYR A 1060 41.48 -34.95 35.47
C TYR A 1060 42.42 -35.07 34.26
N ALA A 1061 42.17 -34.31 33.19
CA ALA A 1061 42.99 -34.31 31.99
C ALA A 1061 44.41 -33.79 32.24
N LEU A 1062 44.58 -32.76 33.08
CA LEU A 1062 45.89 -32.26 33.49
C LEU A 1062 46.69 -33.31 34.29
N LYS A 1063 46.03 -34.08 35.17
CA LYS A 1063 46.67 -35.21 35.86
C LYS A 1063 47.06 -36.34 34.90
N VAL A 1064 46.27 -36.57 33.85
CA VAL A 1064 46.63 -37.52 32.78
C VAL A 1064 47.87 -37.00 32.01
N GLU A 1065 47.92 -35.70 31.72
CA GLU A 1065 49.07 -35.04 31.08
C GLU A 1065 50.36 -35.20 31.90
N GLU A 1066 50.33 -35.02 33.22
CA GLU A 1066 51.50 -35.23 34.10
C GLU A 1066 52.06 -36.66 33.94
N ILE A 1067 51.17 -37.65 33.83
CA ILE A 1067 51.55 -39.05 33.65
C ILE A 1067 52.12 -39.29 32.24
N THR A 1068 51.54 -38.70 31.20
CA THR A 1068 52.00 -38.91 29.82
C THR A 1068 53.29 -38.16 29.51
N THR A 1069 53.45 -36.93 30.01
CA THR A 1069 54.67 -36.13 29.86
C THR A 1069 55.85 -36.75 30.59
N SER A 1070 55.63 -37.45 31.72
CA SER A 1070 56.67 -38.26 32.38
C SER A 1070 57.24 -39.39 31.51
N LYS A 1071 56.49 -39.85 30.49
CA LYS A 1071 56.96 -40.85 29.53
C LYS A 1071 57.69 -40.23 28.35
N LYS A 1072 57.17 -39.12 27.82
CA LYS A 1072 57.78 -38.37 26.74
C LYS A 1072 57.32 -36.91 26.80
N ASP A 1073 58.28 -36.00 26.75
CA ASP A 1073 58.09 -34.59 27.08
C ASP A 1073 57.11 -33.84 26.14
N ASN A 1074 56.84 -34.39 24.95
CA ASN A 1074 55.91 -33.84 23.95
C ASN A 1074 54.48 -34.43 24.03
N LEU A 1075 54.20 -35.32 25.00
CA LEU A 1075 52.86 -35.87 25.25
C LEU A 1075 52.04 -34.96 26.18
N ILE A 1076 51.97 -33.69 25.81
CA ILE A 1076 51.20 -32.63 26.49
C ILE A 1076 49.72 -32.66 26.07
N LEU A 1077 48.84 -32.05 26.87
CA LEU A 1077 47.45 -31.78 26.47
C LEU A 1077 47.47 -30.75 25.33
N ASN A 1078 46.92 -31.12 24.17
CA ASN A 1078 46.87 -30.23 23.01
C ASN A 1078 45.62 -29.33 23.05
N VAL A 1079 45.55 -28.37 22.13
CA VAL A 1079 44.44 -27.39 22.09
C VAL A 1079 43.07 -28.06 21.89
N ASP A 1080 43.00 -29.11 21.08
CA ASP A 1080 41.75 -29.85 20.83
C ASP A 1080 41.28 -30.55 22.12
N GLY A 1081 42.20 -31.19 22.84
CA GLY A 1081 41.94 -31.84 24.13
C GLY A 1081 41.54 -30.86 25.21
N CYS A 1082 42.24 -29.73 25.31
CA CYS A 1082 41.98 -28.68 26.30
C CYS A 1082 40.61 -28.00 26.07
N ILE A 1083 40.27 -27.65 24.82
CA ILE A 1083 38.94 -27.11 24.47
C ILE A 1083 37.86 -28.14 24.77
N ALA A 1084 38.07 -29.41 24.39
CA ALA A 1084 37.07 -30.46 24.57
C ALA A 1084 36.69 -30.70 26.04
N VAL A 1085 37.68 -30.89 26.92
CA VAL A 1085 37.41 -31.13 28.35
C VAL A 1085 36.84 -29.89 29.04
N SER A 1086 37.30 -28.70 28.66
CA SER A 1086 36.77 -27.45 29.18
C SER A 1086 35.34 -27.20 28.72
N PHE A 1087 34.98 -27.59 27.49
CA PHE A 1087 33.60 -27.48 27.01
C PHE A 1087 32.66 -28.47 27.71
N VAL A 1088 33.14 -29.66 28.06
CA VAL A 1088 32.39 -30.59 28.92
C VAL A 1088 32.15 -29.97 30.30
N ASP A 1089 33.17 -29.38 30.91
CA ASP A 1089 33.04 -28.68 32.18
C ASP A 1089 32.06 -27.49 32.07
N LEU A 1090 32.07 -26.74 30.95
CA LEU A 1090 31.10 -25.68 30.69
C LEU A 1090 29.67 -26.23 30.70
N LEU A 1091 29.40 -27.31 29.97
CA LEU A 1091 28.05 -27.87 29.92
C LEU A 1091 27.61 -28.42 31.28
N ARG A 1092 28.49 -29.11 32.01
CA ARG A 1092 28.14 -29.75 33.30
C ARG A 1092 28.05 -28.77 34.46
N GLU A 1093 28.94 -27.79 34.51
CA GLU A 1093 29.16 -26.96 35.70
C GLU A 1093 28.65 -25.52 35.56
N SER A 1094 28.14 -25.12 34.39
CA SER A 1094 27.57 -23.78 34.21
C SER A 1094 26.26 -23.53 34.95
N GLY A 1095 25.62 -24.58 35.45
CA GLY A 1095 24.27 -24.54 36.03
C GLY A 1095 23.16 -24.37 34.99
N ALA A 1096 23.51 -24.32 33.70
CA ALA A 1096 22.57 -24.11 32.62
C ALA A 1096 22.01 -25.40 32.02
N PHE A 1097 22.56 -26.58 32.34
CA PHE A 1097 22.14 -27.87 31.81
C PHE A 1097 22.06 -28.93 32.91
N SER A 1098 21.11 -29.85 32.77
CA SER A 1098 21.18 -31.12 33.50
C SER A 1098 22.30 -32.00 32.92
N ARG A 1099 22.70 -33.02 33.67
CA ARG A 1099 23.72 -33.97 33.21
C ARG A 1099 23.30 -34.67 31.91
N ASP A 1100 22.04 -35.08 31.81
CA ASP A 1100 21.50 -35.74 30.62
C ASP A 1100 21.51 -34.81 29.40
N GLU A 1101 21.13 -33.54 29.56
CA GLU A 1101 21.21 -32.54 28.49
C GLU A 1101 22.65 -32.28 28.04
N ALA A 1102 23.58 -32.15 29.00
CA ALA A 1102 25.00 -31.97 28.69
C ALA A 1102 25.55 -33.16 27.90
N GLU A 1103 25.22 -34.39 28.30
CA GLU A 1103 25.60 -35.61 27.58
C GLU A 1103 24.97 -35.70 26.19
N GLU A 1104 23.71 -35.27 26.05
CA GLU A 1104 23.05 -35.20 24.76
C GLU A 1104 23.72 -34.21 23.81
N TYR A 1105 24.01 -32.98 24.25
CA TYR A 1105 24.69 -31.97 23.42
C TYR A 1105 26.08 -32.42 22.97
N MET A 1106 26.78 -33.18 23.81
CA MET A 1106 28.03 -33.82 23.45
C MET A 1106 27.81 -34.89 22.38
N ARG A 1107 26.85 -35.80 22.58
CA ARG A 1107 26.55 -36.90 21.66
C ARG A 1107 26.12 -36.43 20.27
N ILE A 1108 25.36 -35.34 20.16
CA ILE A 1108 24.90 -34.81 18.87
C ILE A 1108 25.97 -34.00 18.12
N GLY A 1109 27.17 -33.86 18.68
CA GLY A 1109 28.34 -33.30 17.98
C GLY A 1109 28.48 -31.78 18.04
N THR A 1110 28.02 -31.14 19.13
CA THR A 1110 28.15 -29.68 19.31
C THR A 1110 29.59 -29.18 19.16
N LEU A 1111 30.59 -29.93 19.66
CA LEU A 1111 32.01 -29.59 19.49
C LEU A 1111 32.47 -29.62 18.03
N ASN A 1112 31.97 -30.57 17.24
CA ASN A 1112 32.23 -30.60 15.79
C ASN A 1112 31.62 -29.36 15.13
N GLY A 1113 30.41 -28.96 15.55
CA GLY A 1113 29.79 -27.70 15.13
C GLY A 1113 30.66 -26.48 15.39
N LEU A 1114 31.24 -26.36 16.59
CA LEU A 1114 32.16 -25.25 16.92
C LEU A 1114 33.41 -25.24 16.05
N PHE A 1115 34.02 -26.41 15.82
CA PHE A 1115 35.19 -26.52 14.97
C PHE A 1115 34.87 -26.15 13.52
N VAL A 1116 33.75 -26.63 12.98
CA VAL A 1116 33.26 -26.30 11.63
C VAL A 1116 33.01 -24.80 11.49
N LEU A 1117 32.31 -24.19 12.45
CA LEU A 1117 31.98 -22.77 12.43
C LEU A 1117 33.24 -21.90 12.52
N GLY A 1118 34.15 -22.21 13.45
CA GLY A 1118 35.44 -21.51 13.54
C GLY A 1118 36.26 -21.67 12.26
N ARG A 1119 36.47 -22.91 11.81
CA ARG A 1119 37.32 -23.21 10.64
C ARG A 1119 36.80 -22.61 9.33
N SER A 1120 35.50 -22.39 9.22
CA SER A 1120 34.88 -21.71 8.07
C SER A 1120 35.46 -20.31 7.86
N LEU A 1121 35.85 -19.60 8.94
CA LEU A 1121 36.48 -18.28 8.86
C LEU A 1121 37.81 -18.34 8.07
N GLY A 1122 38.67 -19.29 8.41
CA GLY A 1122 39.94 -19.51 7.71
C GLY A 1122 39.77 -19.93 6.26
N PHE A 1123 38.78 -20.79 5.97
CA PHE A 1123 38.51 -21.24 4.59
C PHE A 1123 38.00 -20.12 3.71
N ILE A 1124 37.10 -19.26 4.22
CA ILE A 1124 36.69 -18.03 3.53
C ILE A 1124 37.91 -17.14 3.28
N GLY A 1125 38.77 -16.97 4.29
CA GLY A 1125 40.03 -16.24 4.17
C GLY A 1125 40.92 -16.77 3.04
N HIS A 1126 41.10 -18.08 2.95
CA HIS A 1126 41.86 -18.71 1.86
C HIS A 1126 41.20 -18.52 0.49
N HIS A 1127 39.87 -18.62 0.36
CA HIS A 1127 39.19 -18.35 -0.91
C HIS A 1127 39.45 -16.92 -1.38
N LEU A 1128 39.22 -15.94 -0.51
CA LEU A 1128 39.42 -14.52 -0.81
C LEU A 1128 40.89 -14.23 -1.14
N ASP A 1129 41.82 -14.84 -0.41
CA ASP A 1129 43.25 -14.70 -0.67
C ASP A 1129 43.63 -15.25 -2.05
N GLN A 1130 43.18 -16.44 -2.43
CA GLN A 1130 43.49 -17.01 -3.75
C GLN A 1130 42.88 -16.22 -4.91
N LYS A 1131 41.66 -15.68 -4.74
CA LYS A 1131 41.05 -14.76 -5.73
C LYS A 1131 41.86 -13.47 -5.84
N ARG A 1132 42.25 -12.87 -4.72
CA ARG A 1132 43.08 -11.66 -4.66
C ARG A 1132 44.46 -11.88 -5.32
N LEU A 1133 45.07 -13.03 -5.07
CA LEU A 1133 46.35 -13.45 -5.66
C LEU A 1133 46.24 -13.86 -7.14
N LYS A 1134 45.03 -13.89 -7.71
CA LYS A 1134 44.75 -14.29 -9.11
C LYS A 1134 45.40 -15.62 -9.49
N GLN A 1135 45.39 -16.58 -8.56
CA GLN A 1135 46.02 -17.88 -8.75
C GLN A 1135 45.26 -18.72 -9.78
N GLY A 1136 45.97 -19.22 -10.80
CA GLY A 1136 45.41 -20.06 -11.85
C GLY A 1136 45.16 -21.51 -11.41
N LEU A 1137 44.55 -22.30 -12.30
CA LEU A 1137 44.18 -23.70 -12.05
C LEU A 1137 45.36 -24.52 -11.47
N TYR A 1138 45.08 -25.26 -10.41
CA TYR A 1138 46.04 -26.21 -9.84
C TYR A 1138 45.92 -27.58 -10.52
N ARG A 1139 47.06 -28.14 -10.93
CA ARG A 1139 47.19 -29.54 -11.37
C ARG A 1139 48.30 -30.19 -10.57
N HIS A 1140 48.00 -31.32 -9.94
CA HIS A 1140 48.96 -32.00 -9.09
C HIS A 1140 50.15 -32.54 -9.92
N PRO A 1141 51.40 -32.33 -9.46
CA PRO A 1141 52.59 -32.86 -10.13
C PRO A 1141 52.57 -34.38 -10.27
N TRP A 1142 53.15 -34.91 -11.36
CA TRP A 1142 53.14 -36.35 -11.63
C TRP A 1142 54.18 -37.13 -10.82
N ASP A 1143 55.25 -36.48 -10.39
CA ASP A 1143 56.32 -37.04 -9.55
C ASP A 1143 55.86 -37.32 -8.11
N ASP A 1144 54.78 -36.68 -7.66
CA ASP A 1144 54.14 -36.92 -6.35
C ASP A 1144 53.06 -38.03 -6.40
N ILE A 1145 52.86 -38.67 -7.57
CA ILE A 1145 51.86 -39.73 -7.78
C ILE A 1145 52.55 -41.05 -8.12
N SER A 1146 52.34 -42.07 -7.29
CA SER A 1146 52.78 -43.44 -7.60
C SER A 1146 51.75 -44.16 -8.49
N TYR A 1147 52.08 -44.32 -9.78
CA TYR A 1147 51.24 -45.01 -10.75
C TYR A 1147 51.45 -46.53 -10.71
N LEU A 1148 50.76 -47.21 -9.79
CA LEU A 1148 50.71 -48.68 -9.72
C LEU A 1148 49.62 -49.20 -10.67
N LEU A 1149 49.87 -49.09 -11.98
CA LEU A 1149 48.99 -49.65 -13.00
C LEU A 1149 49.15 -51.18 -13.04
N PRO A 1150 48.06 -51.97 -13.02
CA PRO A 1150 48.16 -53.42 -13.24
C PRO A 1150 48.81 -53.69 -14.59
N SER A 1151 49.66 -54.72 -14.69
CA SER A 1151 50.31 -55.11 -15.96
C SER A 1151 49.23 -55.36 -17.01
N LEU A 1152 49.15 -54.47 -17.99
CA LEU A 1152 48.25 -54.62 -19.13
C LEU A 1152 48.75 -55.82 -19.95
N ASP A 1153 47.92 -56.84 -20.07
CA ASP A 1153 48.15 -57.94 -21.00
C ASP A 1153 48.10 -57.37 -22.44
N PRO A 1154 49.20 -57.47 -23.22
CA PRO A 1154 49.30 -56.85 -24.55
C PRO A 1154 48.16 -57.23 -25.51
N GLU A 1155 47.50 -58.37 -25.31
CA GLU A 1155 46.44 -58.87 -26.18
C GLU A 1155 45.07 -58.19 -25.95
N THR A 1156 44.89 -57.44 -24.85
CA THR A 1156 43.59 -56.81 -24.49
C THR A 1156 43.55 -55.29 -24.72
N LEU A 1157 44.61 -54.71 -25.28
CA LEU A 1157 44.73 -53.26 -25.49
C LEU A 1157 44.01 -52.80 -26.77
N ASP A 1158 42.97 -51.96 -26.62
CA ASP A 1158 42.36 -51.21 -27.74
C ASP A 1158 43.38 -50.20 -28.30
N PRO A 1159 43.81 -50.34 -29.57
CA PRO A 1159 44.82 -49.48 -30.18
C PRO A 1159 44.40 -48.00 -30.28
N ARG A 1160 43.11 -47.67 -30.06
CA ARG A 1160 42.63 -46.28 -30.03
C ARG A 1160 42.93 -45.53 -28.73
N ARG A 1161 43.39 -46.20 -27.66
CA ARG A 1161 43.68 -45.57 -26.35
C ARG A 1161 45.16 -45.30 -26.09
N VAL A 1162 46.05 -45.61 -27.03
CA VAL A 1162 47.50 -45.32 -26.90
C VAL A 1162 47.81 -43.93 -27.47
N THR A 1163 47.51 -42.89 -26.68
CA THR A 1163 48.08 -41.56 -26.86
C THR A 1163 48.60 -41.04 -25.52
N ALA A 1164 49.50 -41.81 -24.90
CA ALA A 1164 50.37 -41.29 -23.85
C ALA A 1164 51.74 -41.02 -24.47
N ARG A 1165 52.04 -39.74 -24.76
CA ARG A 1165 53.42 -39.30 -25.04
C ARG A 1165 54.22 -39.42 -23.74
N VAL A 1166 54.79 -40.60 -23.52
CA VAL A 1166 55.86 -40.76 -22.52
C VAL A 1166 57.14 -40.23 -23.15
N ASN A 1167 57.48 -38.99 -22.84
CA ASN A 1167 58.78 -38.42 -23.20
C ASN A 1167 59.81 -38.97 -22.20
N VAL A 1168 60.34 -40.17 -22.46
CA VAL A 1168 61.51 -40.69 -21.75
C VAL A 1168 62.73 -39.99 -22.33
N GLN A 1169 63.16 -38.87 -21.73
CA GLN A 1169 64.54 -38.43 -21.89
C GLN A 1169 65.41 -39.21 -20.89
N ARG A 1170 66.18 -40.16 -21.43
CA ARG A 1170 67.33 -40.76 -20.76
C ARG A 1170 68.39 -39.69 -20.48
N LYS A 1171 68.73 -39.50 -19.21
CA LYS A 1171 70.12 -39.59 -18.74
C LYS A 1171 70.14 -40.02 -17.28
#